data_AF-A0A960F823-F1
#
_entry.id   AF-A0A960F823-F1
#
_cell.length_a   1.000
_cell.length_b   1.000
_cell.length_c   1.000
_cell.angle_alpha   90.00
_cell.angle_beta   90.00
_cell.angle_gamma   90.00
#
_symmetry.space_group_name_H-M   'P 1'
#
loop_
_entity.id
_entity.type
_entity.pdbx_description
1 polymer ?
#
loop_
_entity_poly.entity_id
_entity_poly.type
_entity_poly.pdbx_seq_one_letter_code
_entity_poly.pdbx_strand_id
1 'polypeptide(L)'
;MSELTAVLRYLAEVSRPSSARRDDYDVRRGGQEPVWLGWSVASLVASSGEPPPFRSAAVAPLVAADALHAEEQLLRAGWLWLLGQSTVGDQRRRVCLPILSRAVRLDEDDSDWGWWRPEWLGDLELADAITADPSLRRDLQERAWLGNGRNDGPGLGELDGLDTFAAEVAAAAGLPVPRVVVPNSADPWRLLRDDGLAVVPGVGVWLAGSGAPRGDAAALLEWSGQDLSRTALAAIYGGGAEEDGAFDEDGAFDEDGASGDPVLVGGDEPVRSPLPLTAAQVQAVQRCRVDRVTVVSGPPGTGKSHVAAAAAIDALDRGERVLVATRSSHAADVVADLLARYPGPDPLRFGRADRRRALADRLAGGVPEADDAEIDRITARVDEAEAARAGAVALVARALEREQSFEAGLAGRDVLGLATADAPGVVDEATDLARARALLERARRRRGWFRWRRRRAERSLRALVRARPDASLDAIATALSAGEAELAVRQALEAPPAALEPAWADVAEADERWRQLVGQLVDARSRVTSWRRRRTARTAVVGLGSALRAGSGRRRELLAELGSDAFLDLVPLWVGTLGELEGTLPALPGLFDLVICDEASHIDQASAVPALARAERALVVGDPHQLRHVSFTGDAEMAAARRESGVEDGPLARLLDVRRNSLFDVAAAGGRAALTLDEHFRSVPHLIGFSARRFYDDRLRLMTQHPRVERIDAITTHAVVGGRGDDGVNTAEIDVLPGLIRSLAERHGTVGVCTPFRAHTDAIEARLISEFGLDEIRRMGLR
;
A
#
# COMPACT_ATOMS: atom_id res chain seq x y z
N MET A 1 10.41 5.78 34.37
CA MET A 1 9.47 5.50 33.25
C MET A 1 10.35 5.16 32.05
N SER A 2 10.06 4.09 31.30
CA SER A 2 10.86 3.81 30.09
C SER A 2 10.60 4.91 29.07
N GLU A 3 11.58 5.20 28.22
CA GLU A 3 11.48 6.17 27.12
C GLU A 3 10.27 5.87 26.23
N LEU A 4 10.03 4.59 25.95
CA LEU A 4 8.89 4.14 25.16
C LEU A 4 7.53 4.39 25.84
N THR A 5 7.43 4.26 27.16
CA THR A 5 6.20 4.65 27.88
C THR A 5 5.97 6.16 27.78
N ALA A 6 7.03 6.98 27.79
CA ALA A 6 6.91 8.43 27.59
C ALA A 6 6.38 8.75 26.19
N VAL A 7 6.94 8.12 25.15
CA VAL A 7 6.49 8.23 23.75
C VAL A 7 5.00 7.89 23.62
N LEU A 8 4.57 6.76 24.17
CA LEU A 8 3.17 6.32 24.06
C LEU A 8 2.20 7.26 24.75
N ARG A 9 2.57 7.77 25.94
CA ARG A 9 1.76 8.77 26.65
C ARG A 9 1.72 10.10 25.90
N TYR A 10 2.83 10.53 25.30
CA TYR A 10 2.88 11.71 24.45
C TYR A 10 1.95 11.57 23.25
N LEU A 11 2.07 10.48 22.49
CA LEU A 11 1.24 10.19 21.33
C LEU A 11 -0.24 10.08 21.71
N ALA A 12 -0.55 9.52 22.89
CA ALA A 12 -1.92 9.46 23.40
C ALA A 12 -2.48 10.87 23.66
N GLU A 13 -1.69 11.77 24.24
CA GLU A 13 -2.12 13.13 24.56
C GLU A 13 -2.40 13.96 23.30
N VAL A 14 -1.49 13.92 22.31
CA VAL A 14 -1.67 14.65 21.04
C VAL A 14 -2.77 14.07 20.15
N SER A 15 -3.16 12.81 20.39
CA SER A 15 -4.25 12.14 19.67
C SER A 15 -5.62 12.41 20.29
N ARG A 16 -5.70 13.02 21.49
CA ARG A 16 -6.99 13.37 22.08
C ARG A 16 -7.72 14.38 21.17
N PRO A 17 -9.05 14.23 20.98
CA PRO A 17 -9.80 15.20 20.23
C PRO A 17 -9.71 16.57 20.93
N SER A 18 -9.07 17.56 20.30
CA SER A 18 -9.14 18.94 20.76
C SER A 18 -10.56 19.45 20.55
N SER A 19 -11.28 19.68 21.66
CA SER A 19 -12.62 20.29 21.78
C SER A 19 -13.57 20.09 20.57
N ALA A 20 -14.53 19.16 20.70
CA ALA A 20 -15.75 18.99 19.89
C ALA A 20 -15.74 19.80 18.58
N ARG A 21 -15.20 19.21 17.49
CA ARG A 21 -15.29 19.85 16.17
C ARG A 21 -16.75 19.90 15.77
N ARG A 22 -17.11 20.88 14.94
CA ARG A 22 -18.48 20.98 14.39
C ARG A 22 -18.88 19.72 13.63
N ASP A 23 -17.90 19.03 13.04
CA ASP A 23 -18.06 17.81 12.25
C ASP A 23 -18.38 16.58 13.07
N ASP A 24 -18.03 16.56 14.37
CA ASP A 24 -18.22 15.38 15.22
C ASP A 24 -19.70 15.09 15.50
N TYR A 25 -20.59 16.07 15.27
CA TYR A 25 -21.99 15.99 15.65
C TYR A 25 -22.98 16.25 14.50
N ASP A 26 -22.53 16.54 13.26
CA ASP A 26 -23.42 16.82 12.12
C ASP A 26 -22.83 16.28 10.80
N VAL A 27 -23.40 15.18 10.29
CA VAL A 27 -22.88 14.43 9.12
C VAL A 27 -23.24 15.01 7.74
N ARG A 28 -23.91 16.16 7.68
CA ARG A 28 -24.47 16.72 6.42
C ARG A 28 -23.46 17.48 5.54
N ARG A 29 -22.27 16.90 5.27
CA ARG A 29 -21.23 17.54 4.44
C ARG A 29 -21.50 17.43 2.92
N GLY A 30 -20.89 18.33 2.14
CA GLY A 30 -20.74 18.19 0.67
C GLY A 30 -21.97 18.53 -0.18
N GLY A 31 -22.98 19.19 0.39
CA GLY A 31 -24.22 19.53 -0.34
C GLY A 31 -25.17 18.36 -0.58
N GLN A 32 -24.83 17.15 -0.12
CA GLN A 32 -25.70 15.97 -0.15
C GLN A 32 -26.30 15.72 1.24
N GLU A 33 -27.62 15.72 1.35
CA GLU A 33 -28.31 15.43 2.62
C GLU A 33 -28.45 13.92 2.84
N PRO A 34 -28.38 13.43 4.09
CA PRO A 34 -28.74 12.07 4.44
C PRO A 34 -30.14 11.72 3.94
N VAL A 35 -30.30 10.49 3.46
CA VAL A 35 -31.57 10.00 2.92
C VAL A 35 -32.17 8.99 3.88
N TRP A 36 -33.38 9.25 4.36
CA TRP A 36 -34.11 8.30 5.18
C TRP A 36 -34.80 7.25 4.31
N LEU A 37 -34.66 5.98 4.66
CA LEU A 37 -35.23 4.86 3.87
C LEU A 37 -36.61 4.43 4.34
N GLY A 38 -37.13 5.02 5.43
CA GLY A 38 -38.49 4.77 5.89
C GLY A 38 -38.66 3.44 6.65
N TRP A 39 -37.58 2.71 6.91
CA TRP A 39 -37.64 1.46 7.66
C TRP A 39 -37.66 1.71 9.16
N SER A 40 -38.77 1.32 9.79
CA SER A 40 -38.88 1.27 11.25
C SER A 40 -38.11 0.07 11.82
N VAL A 41 -37.76 0.11 13.10
CA VAL A 41 -37.18 -1.04 13.81
C VAL A 41 -38.08 -2.26 13.69
N ALA A 42 -39.40 -2.09 13.80
CA ALA A 42 -40.35 -3.19 13.64
C ALA A 42 -40.28 -3.83 12.24
N SER A 43 -40.09 -3.01 11.20
CA SER A 43 -39.92 -3.48 9.82
C SER A 43 -38.62 -4.25 9.63
N LEU A 44 -37.53 -3.80 10.26
CA LEU A 44 -36.23 -4.47 10.22
C LEU A 44 -36.23 -5.81 10.96
N VAL A 45 -36.88 -5.86 12.13
CA VAL A 45 -37.00 -7.10 12.90
C VAL A 45 -37.75 -8.17 12.11
N ALA A 46 -38.77 -7.77 11.37
CA ALA A 46 -39.51 -8.67 10.47
C ALA A 46 -38.67 -9.14 9.26
N SER A 47 -37.60 -8.42 8.89
CA SER A 47 -36.73 -8.72 7.74
C SER A 47 -35.34 -9.27 8.14
N SER A 48 -35.21 -9.89 9.32
CA SER A 48 -33.93 -10.43 9.84
C SER A 48 -32.86 -9.37 10.16
N GLY A 49 -33.26 -8.12 10.41
CA GLY A 49 -32.39 -7.03 10.86
C GLY A 49 -31.65 -6.29 9.74
N GLU A 50 -31.59 -6.89 8.55
CA GLU A 50 -31.06 -6.23 7.36
C GLU A 50 -32.20 -5.73 6.48
N PRO A 51 -32.05 -4.51 5.96
CA PRO A 51 -33.03 -4.01 5.03
C PRO A 51 -33.11 -4.78 3.70
N PRO A 52 -34.32 -5.05 3.18
CA PRO A 52 -34.48 -5.66 1.86
C PRO A 52 -34.08 -4.69 0.74
N PRO A 53 -33.97 -5.16 -0.52
CA PRO A 53 -33.90 -4.26 -1.66
C PRO A 53 -35.00 -3.20 -1.62
N PHE A 54 -34.70 -1.97 -2.05
CA PHE A 54 -35.61 -0.83 -1.97
C PHE A 54 -35.52 0.11 -3.15
N ARG A 55 -36.50 1.01 -3.27
CA ARG A 55 -36.53 2.05 -4.30
C ARG A 55 -36.47 3.43 -3.67
N SER A 56 -35.46 4.21 -4.03
CA SER A 56 -35.34 5.62 -3.65
C SER A 56 -34.51 6.39 -4.66
N ALA A 57 -35.14 7.34 -5.36
CA ALA A 57 -34.43 8.24 -6.29
C ALA A 57 -33.48 9.19 -5.55
N ALA A 58 -33.76 9.50 -4.28
CA ALA A 58 -32.93 10.37 -3.46
C ALA A 58 -31.57 9.75 -3.11
N VAL A 59 -31.43 8.43 -3.23
CA VAL A 59 -30.17 7.72 -2.95
C VAL A 59 -29.20 7.77 -4.13
N ALA A 60 -29.69 7.91 -5.37
CA ALA A 60 -28.85 7.87 -6.56
C ALA A 60 -27.68 8.89 -6.54
N PRO A 61 -27.86 10.16 -6.10
CA PRO A 61 -26.75 11.11 -5.96
C PRO A 61 -25.69 10.67 -4.95
N LEU A 62 -26.09 10.03 -3.83
CA LEU A 62 -25.15 9.51 -2.84
C LEU A 62 -24.32 8.35 -3.41
N VAL A 63 -24.95 7.45 -4.16
CA VAL A 63 -24.25 6.32 -4.80
C VAL A 63 -23.33 6.80 -5.92
N ALA A 64 -23.75 7.81 -6.70
CA ALA A 64 -22.90 8.42 -7.70
C ALA A 64 -21.68 9.12 -7.08
N ALA A 65 -21.87 9.85 -5.98
CA ALA A 65 -20.77 10.46 -5.23
C ALA A 65 -19.81 9.41 -4.64
N ASP A 66 -20.35 8.34 -4.06
CA ASP A 66 -19.54 7.20 -3.57
C ASP A 66 -18.77 6.53 -4.72
N ALA A 67 -19.35 6.46 -5.92
CA ALA A 67 -18.67 5.91 -7.10
C ALA A 67 -17.53 6.80 -7.63
N LEU A 68 -17.64 8.13 -7.52
CA LEU A 68 -16.52 9.05 -7.80
C LEU A 68 -15.37 8.80 -6.80
N HIS A 69 -15.70 8.50 -5.55
CA HIS A 69 -14.76 8.19 -4.48
C HIS A 69 -14.66 6.69 -4.17
N ALA A 70 -14.69 5.84 -5.19
CA ALA A 70 -14.78 4.38 -5.03
C ALA A 70 -13.68 3.77 -4.15
N GLU A 71 -12.54 4.46 -4.00
CA GLU A 71 -11.43 4.06 -3.13
C GLU A 71 -11.69 4.31 -1.64
N GLU A 72 -12.54 5.28 -1.29
CA GLU A 72 -12.78 5.72 0.09
C GLU A 72 -14.01 5.05 0.74
N GLN A 73 -14.95 4.52 -0.07
CA GLN A 73 -16.18 3.84 0.41
C GLN A 73 -16.92 4.69 1.45
N LEU A 74 -17.30 5.89 1.01
CA LEU A 74 -17.89 6.91 1.87
C LEU A 74 -19.32 6.57 2.29
N LEU A 75 -20.01 5.72 1.53
CA LEU A 75 -21.42 5.42 1.78
C LEU A 75 -21.61 4.57 3.06
N ARG A 76 -22.48 5.09 3.94
CA ARG A 76 -22.78 4.48 5.25
C ARG A 76 -24.29 4.45 5.45
N ALA A 77 -24.76 3.44 6.17
CA ALA A 77 -26.11 3.39 6.71
C ALA A 77 -26.08 3.53 8.22
N GLY A 78 -27.07 4.21 8.79
CA GLY A 78 -27.22 4.44 10.23
C GLY A 78 -28.55 3.90 10.70
N TRP A 79 -28.57 3.19 11.82
CA TRP A 79 -29.78 2.55 12.37
C TRP A 79 -30.36 3.29 13.59
N LEU A 80 -29.57 4.15 14.21
CA LEU A 80 -29.97 4.94 15.35
C LEU A 80 -29.35 6.33 15.19
N TRP A 81 -30.18 7.37 15.24
CA TRP A 81 -29.77 8.73 14.93
C TRP A 81 -30.04 9.67 16.09
N LEU A 82 -29.10 10.55 16.40
CA LEU A 82 -29.29 11.67 17.31
C LEU A 82 -29.56 12.93 16.49
N LEU A 83 -30.78 13.46 16.60
CA LEU A 83 -31.26 14.61 15.83
C LEU A 83 -31.72 15.73 16.76
N GLY A 84 -31.41 16.98 16.42
CA GLY A 84 -31.98 18.14 17.10
C GLY A 84 -31.02 19.32 17.23
N GLN A 85 -31.25 20.14 18.24
CA GLN A 85 -30.35 21.22 18.64
C GLN A 85 -29.96 21.06 20.11
N SER A 86 -28.65 21.17 20.39
CA SER A 86 -28.12 21.13 21.75
C SER A 86 -26.96 22.10 21.91
N THR A 87 -26.68 22.47 23.15
CA THR A 87 -25.46 23.19 23.50
C THR A 87 -24.33 22.17 23.66
N VAL A 88 -23.28 22.29 22.83
CA VAL A 88 -22.08 21.46 22.90
C VAL A 88 -20.91 22.39 23.21
N GLY A 89 -20.31 22.23 24.40
CA GLY A 89 -19.42 23.25 24.97
C GLY A 89 -20.19 24.55 25.25
N ASP A 90 -19.68 25.69 24.76
CA ASP A 90 -20.31 27.00 24.93
C ASP A 90 -21.19 27.43 23.74
N GLN A 91 -21.39 26.57 22.73
CA GLN A 91 -22.08 26.92 21.49
C GLN A 91 -23.32 26.06 21.26
N ARG A 92 -24.40 26.71 20.83
CA ARG A 92 -25.60 26.01 20.34
C ARG A 92 -25.33 25.46 18.95
N ARG A 93 -25.50 24.15 18.78
CA ARG A 93 -25.20 23.42 17.55
C ARG A 93 -26.38 22.56 17.13
N ARG A 94 -26.53 22.38 15.82
CA ARG A 94 -27.39 21.32 15.27
C ARG A 94 -26.65 20.00 15.42
N VAL A 95 -27.40 18.95 15.77
CA VAL A 95 -26.88 17.59 15.92
C VAL A 95 -27.62 16.71 14.91
N CYS A 96 -26.85 16.10 14.01
CA CYS A 96 -27.28 15.09 13.05
C CYS A 96 -26.22 14.00 13.05
N LEU A 97 -26.32 13.08 14.00
CA LEU A 97 -25.28 12.09 14.27
C LEU A 97 -25.86 10.67 14.20
N PRO A 98 -25.43 9.82 13.26
CA PRO A 98 -25.74 8.40 13.30
C PRO A 98 -24.96 7.77 14.46
N ILE A 99 -25.65 7.40 15.53
CA ILE A 99 -25.11 6.77 16.73
C ILE A 99 -24.53 5.40 16.40
N LEU A 100 -25.30 4.61 15.67
CA LEU A 100 -24.94 3.25 15.23
C LEU A 100 -24.99 3.21 13.72
N SER A 101 -23.89 2.78 13.11
CA SER A 101 -23.78 2.78 11.66
C SER A 101 -22.87 1.71 11.10
N ARG A 102 -22.91 1.51 9.79
CA ARG A 102 -22.14 0.50 9.07
C ARG A 102 -21.88 0.97 7.65
N ALA A 103 -20.73 0.61 7.09
CA ALA A 103 -20.46 0.85 5.67
C ALA A 103 -21.40 0.01 4.80
N VAL A 104 -21.80 0.54 3.65
CA VAL A 104 -22.74 -0.14 2.76
C VAL A 104 -22.39 0.16 1.31
N ARG A 105 -22.44 -0.85 0.45
CA ARG A 105 -22.50 -0.68 -1.00
C ARG A 105 -23.94 -0.85 -1.44
N LEU A 106 -24.40 0.03 -2.32
CA LEU A 106 -25.71 -0.10 -2.96
C LEU A 106 -25.51 -0.37 -4.44
N ASP A 107 -25.89 -1.56 -4.87
CA ASP A 107 -25.88 -1.92 -6.29
C ASP A 107 -27.28 -1.79 -6.86
N GLU A 108 -27.36 -1.22 -8.06
CA GLU A 108 -28.60 -1.19 -8.82
C GLU A 108 -28.87 -2.63 -9.30
N ASP A 109 -30.04 -3.15 -8.98
CA ASP A 109 -30.48 -4.47 -9.45
C ASP A 109 -30.58 -4.43 -10.98
N ASP A 110 -30.16 -5.50 -11.68
CA ASP A 110 -30.17 -5.62 -13.16
C ASP A 110 -31.59 -5.52 -13.78
N SER A 111 -32.60 -5.27 -12.96
CA SER A 111 -33.96 -5.03 -13.36
C SER A 111 -34.16 -3.52 -13.65
N ASP A 112 -34.68 -3.16 -14.82
CA ASP A 112 -34.95 -1.78 -15.30
C ASP A 112 -35.86 -0.92 -14.38
N TRP A 113 -36.13 -1.36 -13.15
CA TRP A 113 -37.09 -0.79 -12.21
C TRP A 113 -36.45 0.09 -11.12
N GLY A 114 -35.12 0.23 -11.10
CA GLY A 114 -34.38 1.15 -10.21
C GLY A 114 -34.40 0.74 -8.74
N TRP A 115 -34.18 -0.54 -8.47
CA TRP A 115 -34.04 -1.08 -7.12
C TRP A 115 -32.59 -1.05 -6.67
N TRP A 116 -32.36 -0.64 -5.43
CA TRP A 116 -31.08 -0.72 -4.75
C TRP A 116 -31.02 -1.97 -3.89
N ARG A 117 -29.96 -2.77 -4.07
CA ARG A 117 -29.63 -3.89 -3.23
C ARG A 117 -28.50 -3.50 -2.27
N PRO A 118 -28.74 -3.48 -0.95
CA PRO A 118 -27.68 -3.20 0.00
C PRO A 118 -26.77 -4.41 0.20
N GLU A 119 -25.47 -4.15 0.21
CA GLU A 119 -24.41 -5.06 0.63
C GLU A 119 -23.66 -4.43 1.79
N TRP A 120 -23.71 -5.08 2.94
CA TRP A 120 -23.20 -4.53 4.19
C TRP A 120 -21.70 -4.80 4.36
N LEU A 121 -20.94 -3.73 4.47
CA LEU A 121 -19.49 -3.75 4.60
C LEU A 121 -19.12 -3.53 6.08
N GLY A 122 -18.13 -4.26 6.59
CA GLY A 122 -17.67 -4.08 7.98
C GLY A 122 -18.63 -4.56 9.06
N ASP A 123 -18.30 -4.20 10.29
CA ASP A 123 -19.13 -4.40 11.48
C ASP A 123 -19.95 -3.11 11.74
N LEU A 124 -21.07 -3.20 12.44
CA LEU A 124 -21.73 -2.05 13.07
C LEU A 124 -20.79 -1.33 14.04
N GLU A 125 -20.69 -0.01 13.90
CA GLU A 125 -19.79 0.89 14.62
C GLU A 125 -20.59 1.92 15.43
N LEU A 126 -20.12 2.20 16.65
CA LEU A 126 -20.60 3.30 17.47
C LEU A 126 -19.84 4.58 17.08
N ALA A 127 -20.53 5.70 16.87
CA ALA A 127 -19.87 6.95 16.49
C ALA A 127 -18.80 7.40 17.51
N ASP A 128 -17.63 7.80 17.03
CA ASP A 128 -16.49 8.20 17.87
C ASP A 128 -16.81 9.35 18.83
N ALA A 129 -17.70 10.25 18.41
CA ALA A 129 -18.14 11.41 19.18
C ALA A 129 -18.93 11.08 20.46
N ILE A 130 -19.33 9.81 20.65
CA ILE A 130 -20.16 9.39 21.78
C ILE A 130 -19.37 9.23 23.07
N THR A 131 -18.15 8.71 23.05
CA THR A 131 -17.36 8.57 24.27
C THR A 131 -15.90 8.41 23.92
N ALA A 132 -15.01 8.94 24.75
CA ALA A 132 -13.58 8.68 24.67
C ALA A 132 -13.16 7.44 25.49
N ASP A 133 -14.06 6.84 26.27
CA ASP A 133 -13.81 5.61 27.04
C ASP A 133 -14.02 4.37 26.13
N PRO A 134 -12.95 3.65 25.76
CA PRO A 134 -13.07 2.49 24.87
C PRO A 134 -13.76 1.29 25.52
N SER A 135 -13.74 1.16 26.86
CA SER A 135 -14.43 0.08 27.55
C SER A 135 -15.94 0.31 27.46
N LEU A 136 -16.38 1.52 27.81
CA LEU A 136 -17.79 1.90 27.68
C LEU A 136 -18.27 1.85 26.22
N ARG A 137 -17.43 2.29 25.27
CA ARG A 137 -17.72 2.20 23.83
C ARG A 137 -17.97 0.76 23.41
N ARG A 138 -17.08 -0.16 23.82
CA ARG A 138 -17.19 -1.59 23.51
C ARG A 138 -18.46 -2.18 24.10
N ASP A 139 -18.73 -1.93 25.37
CA ASP A 139 -19.92 -2.43 26.06
C ASP A 139 -21.23 -1.94 25.40
N LEU A 140 -21.26 -0.68 24.95
CA LEU A 140 -22.39 -0.12 24.20
C LEU A 140 -22.53 -0.76 22.82
N GLN A 141 -21.43 -0.92 22.08
CA GLN A 141 -21.43 -1.52 20.74
C GLN A 141 -21.81 -3.01 20.76
N GLU A 142 -21.36 -3.77 21.77
CA GLU A 142 -21.71 -5.17 21.95
C GLU A 142 -23.19 -5.37 22.30
N ARG A 143 -23.75 -4.50 23.15
CA ARG A 143 -25.19 -4.55 23.45
C ARG A 143 -26.06 -4.18 22.25
N ALA A 144 -25.57 -3.31 21.36
CA ALA A 144 -26.20 -3.04 20.07
C ALA A 144 -26.14 -4.24 19.11
N TRP A 145 -25.16 -5.14 19.29
CA TRP A 145 -24.92 -6.33 18.45
C TRP A 145 -25.81 -7.54 18.78
N LEU A 146 -26.57 -7.54 19.88
CA LEU A 146 -27.34 -8.71 20.33
C LEU A 146 -28.55 -9.01 19.43
N GLY A 147 -28.29 -9.57 18.24
CA GLY A 147 -29.21 -10.41 17.48
C GLY A 147 -28.88 -11.88 17.74
N ASN A 148 -29.89 -12.77 17.65
CA ASN A 148 -29.91 -14.17 18.11
C ASN A 148 -28.92 -15.18 17.47
N GLY A 149 -27.70 -14.79 17.12
CA GLY A 149 -26.71 -15.65 16.45
C GLY A 149 -27.15 -16.14 15.05
N ARG A 150 -28.24 -15.58 14.52
CA ARG A 150 -28.86 -15.94 13.23
C ARG A 150 -29.05 -14.78 12.26
N ASN A 151 -28.94 -13.53 12.74
CA ASN A 151 -29.27 -12.32 11.99
C ASN A 151 -28.09 -11.35 11.98
N ASP A 152 -27.81 -10.77 10.82
CA ASP A 152 -26.66 -9.91 10.54
C ASP A 152 -26.93 -8.39 10.75
N GLY A 153 -28.12 -8.04 11.27
CA GLY A 153 -28.51 -6.68 11.62
C GLY A 153 -28.43 -6.38 13.14
N PRO A 154 -28.48 -5.10 13.54
CA PRO A 154 -28.42 -4.74 14.96
C PRO A 154 -29.67 -5.25 15.69
N GLY A 155 -29.49 -5.74 16.92
CA GLY A 155 -30.53 -6.31 17.78
C GLY A 155 -31.57 -5.31 18.30
N LEU A 156 -31.81 -4.21 17.56
CA LEU A 156 -32.60 -3.07 18.03
C LEU A 156 -34.05 -3.43 18.38
N GLY A 157 -34.58 -4.52 17.82
CA GLY A 157 -35.92 -5.03 18.12
C GLY A 157 -36.08 -5.72 19.47
N GLU A 158 -34.96 -6.17 20.06
CA GLU A 158 -34.90 -6.87 21.34
C GLU A 158 -34.33 -5.96 22.44
N LEU A 159 -34.02 -4.70 22.12
CA LEU A 159 -33.70 -3.68 23.11
C LEU A 159 -34.98 -3.27 23.85
N ASP A 160 -35.43 -4.12 24.77
CA ASP A 160 -36.50 -3.84 25.74
C ASP A 160 -36.24 -2.55 26.56
N GLY A 161 -35.04 -1.95 26.45
CA GLY A 161 -34.65 -0.67 27.01
C GLY A 161 -33.98 0.28 26.02
N LEU A 162 -34.51 0.47 24.80
CA LEU A 162 -33.99 1.48 23.86
C LEU A 162 -33.88 2.88 24.50
N ASP A 163 -34.83 3.24 25.38
CA ASP A 163 -34.77 4.46 26.21
C ASP A 163 -33.55 4.46 27.14
N THR A 164 -33.25 3.31 27.77
CA THR A 164 -32.07 3.12 28.63
C THR A 164 -30.78 3.23 27.81
N PHE A 165 -30.70 2.58 26.66
CA PHE A 165 -29.56 2.65 25.76
C PHE A 165 -29.32 4.08 25.26
N ALA A 166 -30.39 4.76 24.84
CA ALA A 166 -30.34 6.17 24.43
C ALA A 166 -29.87 7.09 25.56
N ALA A 167 -30.35 6.87 26.79
CA ALA A 167 -29.92 7.62 27.96
C ALA A 167 -28.44 7.39 28.30
N GLU A 168 -27.96 6.16 28.20
CA GLU A 168 -26.55 5.80 28.44
C GLU A 168 -25.62 6.39 27.36
N VAL A 169 -25.99 6.31 26.08
CA VAL A 169 -25.25 6.95 24.98
C VAL A 169 -25.18 8.47 25.19
N ALA A 170 -26.28 9.09 25.60
CA ALA A 170 -26.29 10.53 25.85
C ALA A 170 -25.45 10.92 27.06
N ALA A 171 -25.52 10.15 28.15
CA ALA A 171 -24.68 10.34 29.32
C ALA A 171 -23.19 10.19 28.96
N ALA A 172 -22.84 9.19 28.16
CA ALA A 172 -21.49 8.97 27.68
C ALA A 172 -20.98 10.15 26.82
N ALA A 173 -21.85 10.72 25.98
CA ALA A 173 -21.53 11.86 25.11
C ALA A 173 -21.53 13.21 25.85
N GLY A 174 -21.85 13.25 27.14
CA GLY A 174 -22.04 14.50 27.88
C GLY A 174 -23.20 15.33 27.34
N LEU A 175 -24.17 14.71 26.66
CA LEU A 175 -25.33 15.34 26.07
C LEU A 175 -26.56 15.18 26.98
N PRO A 176 -27.53 16.11 26.93
CA PRO A 176 -28.77 15.94 27.66
C PRO A 176 -29.50 14.67 27.20
N VAL A 177 -30.14 13.97 28.14
CA VAL A 177 -30.89 12.73 27.85
C VAL A 177 -31.93 13.01 26.76
N PRO A 178 -31.81 12.37 25.58
CA PRO A 178 -32.69 12.61 24.46
C PRO A 178 -34.03 11.90 24.69
N ARG A 179 -35.09 12.45 24.08
CA ARG A 179 -36.34 11.70 23.94
C ARG A 179 -36.19 10.65 22.84
N VAL A 180 -36.63 9.42 23.05
CA VAL A 180 -36.74 8.47 21.94
C VAL A 180 -37.99 8.80 21.13
N VAL A 181 -37.83 8.98 19.82
CA VAL A 181 -38.91 9.32 18.89
C VAL A 181 -38.93 8.31 17.78
N VAL A 182 -39.98 7.48 17.74
CA VAL A 182 -40.28 6.63 16.59
C VAL A 182 -41.10 7.47 15.60
N PRO A 183 -40.55 7.82 14.42
CA PRO A 183 -41.23 8.71 13.49
C PRO A 183 -42.51 8.05 12.94
N ASN A 184 -43.65 8.72 13.06
CA ASN A 184 -44.85 8.40 12.28
C ASN A 184 -44.75 8.97 10.84
N SER A 185 -43.80 9.88 10.59
CA SER A 185 -43.52 10.48 9.29
C SER A 185 -42.40 9.74 8.55
N ALA A 186 -42.46 9.77 7.21
CA ALA A 186 -41.38 9.25 6.37
C ALA A 186 -40.07 10.06 6.42
N ASP A 187 -40.08 11.26 7.03
CA ASP A 187 -38.90 12.14 7.10
C ASP A 187 -38.61 12.55 8.55
N PRO A 188 -37.57 11.99 9.20
CA PRO A 188 -37.18 12.36 10.56
C PRO A 188 -36.30 13.62 10.63
N TRP A 189 -35.79 14.13 9.50
CA TRP A 189 -34.85 15.25 9.47
C TRP A 189 -35.49 16.57 9.91
N ARG A 190 -36.82 16.64 9.96
CA ARG A 190 -37.57 17.77 10.55
C ARG A 190 -37.19 18.05 12.01
N LEU A 191 -36.81 17.01 12.75
CA LEU A 191 -36.40 17.12 14.16
C LEU A 191 -35.14 17.97 14.34
N LEU A 192 -34.35 18.20 13.29
CA LEU A 192 -33.18 19.09 13.32
C LEU A 192 -33.52 20.56 13.61
N ARG A 193 -34.81 20.92 13.51
CA ARG A 193 -35.32 22.26 13.85
C ARG A 193 -35.82 22.36 15.29
N ASP A 194 -35.98 21.24 15.97
CA ASP A 194 -36.53 21.20 17.33
C ASP A 194 -35.46 21.56 18.36
N ASP A 195 -35.92 22.20 19.44
CA ASP A 195 -35.11 22.44 20.62
C ASP A 195 -35.05 21.17 21.48
N GLY A 196 -33.82 20.73 21.77
CA GLY A 196 -33.56 19.46 22.45
C GLY A 196 -33.12 18.35 21.48
N LEU A 197 -32.67 17.23 22.05
CA LEU A 197 -32.19 16.07 21.31
C LEU A 197 -33.24 14.97 21.28
N ALA A 198 -33.34 14.31 20.13
CA ALA A 198 -34.16 13.13 19.92
C ALA A 198 -33.30 11.98 19.40
N VAL A 199 -33.49 10.80 19.98
CA VAL A 199 -32.96 9.55 19.43
C VAL A 199 -34.02 8.94 18.53
N VAL A 200 -33.67 8.74 17.27
CA VAL A 200 -34.55 8.29 16.22
C VAL A 200 -34.07 6.95 15.70
N PRO A 201 -34.79 5.86 15.98
CA PRO A 201 -34.44 4.56 15.46
C PRO A 201 -35.00 4.36 14.06
N GLY A 202 -34.18 3.80 13.16
CA GLY A 202 -34.51 3.54 11.77
C GLY A 202 -33.35 3.85 10.83
N VAL A 203 -33.52 3.53 9.55
CA VAL A 203 -32.41 3.51 8.59
C VAL A 203 -32.34 4.79 7.78
N GLY A 204 -31.19 5.46 7.87
CA GLY A 204 -30.78 6.51 6.96
C GLY A 204 -29.46 6.16 6.28
N VAL A 205 -29.24 6.67 5.07
CA VAL A 205 -27.98 6.52 4.31
C VAL A 205 -27.35 7.89 4.13
N TRP A 206 -26.03 7.98 4.24
CA TRP A 206 -25.30 9.22 4.04
C TRP A 206 -23.86 8.94 3.57
N LEU A 207 -23.14 9.99 3.16
CA LEU A 207 -21.71 9.95 2.87
C LEU A 207 -20.93 10.37 4.10
N ALA A 208 -20.14 9.46 4.68
CA ALA A 208 -19.17 9.82 5.71
C ALA A 208 -18.10 10.75 5.11
N GLY A 209 -17.57 11.64 5.93
CA GLY A 209 -16.38 12.40 5.56
C GLY A 209 -15.17 11.48 5.50
N SER A 210 -14.24 11.76 4.60
CA SER A 210 -12.92 11.11 4.56
C SER A 210 -12.04 11.59 5.71
N GLY A 211 -12.39 11.16 6.93
CA GLY A 211 -11.58 11.36 8.11
C GLY A 211 -10.40 10.40 8.10
N ALA A 212 -9.18 10.94 8.22
CA ALA A 212 -8.01 10.13 8.51
C ALA A 212 -8.23 9.35 9.82
N PRO A 213 -7.96 8.03 9.87
CA PRO A 213 -7.92 7.34 11.15
C PRO A 213 -6.89 8.04 12.04
N ARG A 214 -7.29 8.43 13.25
CA ARG A 214 -6.39 8.95 14.28
C ARG A 214 -5.99 7.80 15.20
N GLY A 215 -4.79 7.85 15.76
CA GLY A 215 -4.43 6.94 16.85
C GLY A 215 -5.46 7.01 17.97
N ASP A 216 -5.96 5.85 18.41
CA ASP A 216 -6.84 5.78 19.56
C ASP A 216 -6.01 6.02 20.83
N ALA A 217 -6.18 7.19 21.45
CA ALA A 217 -5.47 7.57 22.67
C ALA A 217 -5.58 6.50 23.77
N ALA A 218 -6.71 5.82 23.86
CA ALA A 218 -6.90 4.81 24.88
C ALA A 218 -6.19 3.50 24.54
N ALA A 219 -6.13 3.11 23.27
CA ALA A 219 -5.28 2.00 22.81
C ALA A 219 -3.80 2.29 23.08
N LEU A 220 -3.34 3.52 22.81
CA LEU A 220 -1.95 3.92 23.09
C LEU A 220 -1.60 3.80 24.58
N LEU A 221 -2.54 4.14 25.47
CA LEU A 221 -2.38 3.96 26.91
C LEU A 221 -2.39 2.47 27.31
N GLU A 222 -3.24 1.64 26.71
CA GLU A 222 -3.22 0.17 26.90
C GLU A 222 -1.83 -0.41 26.57
N TRP A 223 -1.26 -0.02 25.42
CA TRP A 223 0.09 -0.42 25.02
C TRP A 223 1.19 0.09 25.96
N SER A 224 1.01 1.26 26.56
CA SER A 224 2.01 1.88 27.46
C SER A 224 2.29 1.07 28.74
N GLY A 225 1.37 0.18 29.12
CA GLY A 225 1.49 -0.71 30.27
C GLY A 225 2.15 -2.06 29.97
N GLN A 226 2.55 -2.33 28.73
CA GLN A 226 3.08 -3.63 28.30
C GLN A 226 4.60 -3.61 28.10
N ASP A 227 5.25 -4.79 28.11
CA ASP A 227 6.65 -4.91 27.68
C ASP A 227 6.74 -5.00 26.15
N LEU A 228 7.32 -3.95 25.56
CA LEU A 228 7.43 -3.78 24.12
C LEU A 228 8.88 -3.89 23.61
N SER A 229 9.83 -4.28 24.45
CA SER A 229 11.27 -4.31 24.14
C SER A 229 11.62 -5.11 22.87
N ARG A 230 10.90 -6.21 22.63
CA ARG A 230 11.07 -7.08 21.46
C ARG A 230 10.31 -6.63 20.19
N THR A 231 9.65 -5.48 20.22
CA THR A 231 8.77 -5.03 19.11
C THR A 231 9.47 -4.05 18.16
N ALA A 232 9.00 -3.96 16.92
CA ALA A 232 9.49 -3.00 15.94
C ALA A 232 9.32 -1.56 16.43
N LEU A 233 8.27 -1.29 17.21
CA LEU A 233 8.07 -0.01 17.89
C LEU A 233 9.27 0.38 18.76
N ALA A 234 9.77 -0.55 19.58
CA ALA A 234 10.96 -0.29 20.39
C ALA A 234 12.22 -0.10 19.55
N ALA A 235 12.32 -0.70 18.37
CA ALA A 235 13.46 -0.48 17.47
C ALA A 235 13.42 0.90 16.79
N ILE A 236 12.23 1.47 16.59
CA ILE A 236 12.00 2.79 16.01
C ILE A 236 12.22 3.89 17.06
N TYR A 237 11.62 3.75 18.25
CA TYR A 237 11.61 4.81 19.28
C TYR A 237 12.59 4.59 20.44
N GLY A 238 13.20 3.41 20.56
CA GLY A 238 14.05 3.03 21.71
C GLY A 238 15.55 2.97 21.42
N GLY A 239 15.98 3.17 20.17
CA GLY A 239 17.39 3.38 19.84
C GLY A 239 17.63 4.88 19.76
N GLY A 240 18.49 5.42 20.61
CA GLY A 240 18.78 6.85 20.66
C GLY A 240 19.03 7.41 19.26
N ALA A 241 18.31 8.47 18.91
CA ALA A 241 18.63 9.30 17.75
C ALA A 241 20.00 9.95 18.01
N GLU A 242 21.08 9.22 17.73
CA GLU A 242 22.45 9.60 18.06
C GLU A 242 23.15 10.42 16.97
N GLU A 243 22.47 10.85 15.91
CA GLU A 243 23.10 11.64 14.85
C GLU A 243 22.57 13.08 14.76
N ASP A 244 23.41 14.03 15.20
CA ASP A 244 23.32 15.45 14.85
C ASP A 244 23.51 15.58 13.32
N GLY A 245 22.42 15.49 12.55
CA GLY A 245 22.44 15.63 11.08
C GLY A 245 21.20 15.10 10.35
N ALA A 246 20.36 14.28 11.00
CA ALA A 246 19.17 13.69 10.37
C ALA A 246 17.96 14.66 10.25
N PHE A 247 18.05 15.86 10.81
CA PHE A 247 16.97 16.86 10.80
C PHE A 247 17.51 18.23 10.39
N ASP A 248 16.72 18.98 9.62
CA ASP A 248 17.03 20.35 9.20
C ASP A 248 16.88 21.37 10.35
N GLU A 249 17.21 22.65 10.09
CA GLU A 249 17.09 23.75 11.07
C GLU A 249 15.64 23.95 11.56
N ASP A 250 14.67 23.58 10.74
CA ASP A 250 13.26 23.62 11.07
C ASP A 250 12.80 22.37 11.83
N GLY A 251 13.61 21.33 11.97
CA GLY A 251 13.29 20.10 12.69
C GLY A 251 12.49 19.07 11.87
N ALA A 252 12.44 19.21 10.54
CA ALA A 252 11.97 18.16 9.63
C ALA A 252 13.12 17.21 9.26
N PHE A 253 12.80 15.94 8.98
CA PHE A 253 13.80 14.96 8.56
C PHE A 253 14.46 15.36 7.22
N ASP A 254 15.80 15.35 7.19
CA ASP A 254 16.63 15.66 6.02
C ASP A 254 17.29 14.37 5.49
N GLU A 255 16.86 13.92 4.31
CA GLU A 255 17.34 12.70 3.68
C GLU A 255 18.81 12.79 3.24
N ASP A 256 19.28 13.99 2.84
CA ASP A 256 20.66 14.21 2.40
C ASP A 256 21.66 14.15 3.57
N GLY A 257 21.20 14.45 4.79
CA GLY A 257 22.00 14.35 6.02
C GLY A 257 22.16 12.93 6.55
N ALA A 258 21.29 11.99 6.17
CA ALA A 258 21.26 10.60 6.63
C ALA A 258 21.88 9.60 5.62
N SER A 259 22.56 10.09 4.58
CA SER A 259 23.10 9.28 3.49
C SER A 259 24.32 8.44 3.91
N GLY A 260 24.09 7.32 4.57
CA GLY A 260 25.06 6.23 4.64
C GLY A 260 24.91 5.30 3.43
N ASP A 261 26.01 4.91 2.78
CA ASP A 261 25.97 3.81 1.81
C ASP A 261 25.41 2.56 2.51
N PRO A 262 24.36 1.91 1.98
CA PRO A 262 23.80 0.73 2.62
C PRO A 262 24.85 -0.38 2.66
N VAL A 263 25.16 -0.87 3.86
CA VAL A 263 26.03 -2.03 4.04
C VAL A 263 25.34 -3.24 3.40
N LEU A 264 25.96 -3.81 2.36
CA LEU A 264 25.50 -5.03 1.72
C LEU A 264 25.65 -6.21 2.68
N VAL A 265 24.57 -6.55 3.40
CA VAL A 265 24.49 -7.78 4.18
C VAL A 265 23.92 -8.87 3.27
N GLY A 266 24.83 -9.66 2.67
CA GLY A 266 24.47 -10.83 1.88
C GLY A 266 24.05 -11.99 2.77
N GLY A 267 22.77 -12.32 2.79
CA GLY A 267 22.35 -13.69 3.07
C GLY A 267 22.61 -14.54 1.83
N ASP A 268 23.24 -15.71 1.99
CA ASP A 268 23.58 -16.61 0.88
C ASP A 268 22.34 -17.19 0.16
N GLU A 269 21.15 -17.11 0.76
CA GLU A 269 19.92 -17.67 0.21
C GLU A 269 19.19 -16.67 -0.71
N PRO A 270 18.91 -17.01 -1.98
CA PRO A 270 18.22 -16.12 -2.91
C PRO A 270 16.79 -15.78 -2.46
N VAL A 271 16.28 -14.63 -2.88
CA VAL A 271 14.86 -14.27 -2.70
C VAL A 271 14.04 -15.04 -3.73
N ARG A 272 13.20 -15.97 -3.25
CA ARG A 272 12.24 -16.70 -4.10
C ARG A 272 10.91 -15.95 -4.09
N SER A 273 10.69 -15.13 -5.12
CA SER A 273 9.42 -14.42 -5.29
C SER A 273 8.80 -14.75 -6.64
N PRO A 274 7.50 -15.08 -6.69
CA PRO A 274 6.77 -15.18 -7.95
C PRO A 274 6.52 -13.80 -8.57
N LEU A 275 6.69 -12.71 -7.82
CA LEU A 275 6.66 -11.36 -8.37
C LEU A 275 8.02 -11.04 -9.04
N PRO A 276 8.03 -10.42 -10.23
CA PRO A 276 9.27 -9.88 -10.79
C PRO A 276 9.82 -8.77 -9.88
N LEU A 277 11.09 -8.89 -9.52
CA LEU A 277 11.78 -7.92 -8.66
C LEU A 277 13.00 -7.34 -9.35
N THR A 278 13.21 -6.03 -9.16
CA THR A 278 14.46 -5.36 -9.52
C THR A 278 15.55 -5.67 -8.49
N ALA A 279 16.81 -5.35 -8.81
CA ALA A 279 17.91 -5.57 -7.85
C ALA A 279 17.71 -4.81 -6.52
N ALA A 280 17.25 -3.56 -6.59
CA ALA A 280 16.95 -2.76 -5.39
C ALA A 280 15.81 -3.36 -4.55
N GLN A 281 14.78 -3.90 -5.21
CA GLN A 281 13.67 -4.58 -4.54
C GLN A 281 14.09 -5.90 -3.89
N VAL A 282 14.96 -6.69 -4.55
CA VAL A 282 15.56 -7.89 -3.95
C VAL A 282 16.36 -7.54 -2.70
N GLN A 283 17.19 -6.49 -2.77
CA GLN A 283 17.96 -6.02 -1.61
C GLN A 283 17.05 -5.61 -0.46
N ALA A 284 15.93 -4.92 -0.75
CA ALA A 284 14.94 -4.55 0.27
C ALA A 284 14.35 -5.78 0.96
N VAL A 285 13.94 -6.79 0.20
CA VAL A 285 13.40 -8.05 0.74
C VAL A 285 14.46 -8.78 1.59
N GLN A 286 15.71 -8.82 1.15
CA GLN A 286 16.80 -9.43 1.91
C GLN A 286 17.05 -8.73 3.25
N ARG A 287 17.00 -7.39 3.29
CA ARG A 287 17.15 -6.63 4.55
C ARG A 287 16.03 -6.93 5.54
N CYS A 288 14.79 -7.12 5.08
CA CYS A 288 13.69 -7.53 5.95
C CYS A 288 13.92 -8.85 6.70
N ARG A 289 14.83 -9.72 6.21
CA ARG A 289 15.19 -10.96 6.90
C ARG A 289 16.03 -10.72 8.16
N VAL A 290 16.81 -9.65 8.21
CA VAL A 290 17.84 -9.41 9.24
C VAL A 290 17.59 -8.15 10.06
N ASP A 291 17.16 -7.07 9.42
CA ASP A 291 16.99 -5.77 10.06
C ASP A 291 15.70 -5.73 10.88
N ARG A 292 15.76 -5.13 12.08
CA ARG A 292 14.54 -4.91 12.89
C ARG A 292 13.60 -3.88 12.25
N VAL A 293 14.16 -2.94 11.49
CA VAL A 293 13.42 -1.93 10.74
C VAL A 293 14.11 -1.76 9.40
N THR A 294 13.41 -2.07 8.32
CA THR A 294 13.84 -1.80 6.95
C THR A 294 13.03 -0.62 6.42
N VAL A 295 13.70 0.40 5.90
CA VAL A 295 13.05 1.57 5.29
C VAL A 295 13.32 1.55 3.79
N VAL A 296 12.25 1.69 2.99
CA VAL A 296 12.31 1.70 1.53
C VAL A 296 11.65 2.98 1.01
N SER A 297 12.43 3.77 0.30
CA SER A 297 11.99 4.98 -0.40
C SER A 297 11.78 4.68 -1.88
N GLY A 298 10.78 5.27 -2.51
CA GLY A 298 10.67 5.20 -3.97
C GLY A 298 9.60 6.10 -4.55
N PRO A 299 9.86 6.78 -5.69
CA PRO A 299 8.86 7.56 -6.40
C PRO A 299 7.55 6.80 -6.73
N PRO A 300 6.46 7.51 -7.09
CA PRO A 300 5.28 6.86 -7.64
C PRO A 300 5.64 6.07 -8.90
N GLY A 301 5.32 4.78 -8.94
CA GLY A 301 5.59 3.93 -10.11
C GLY A 301 6.89 3.12 -10.06
N THR A 302 7.62 3.11 -8.94
CA THR A 302 8.82 2.27 -8.74
C THR A 302 8.58 0.91 -8.11
N GLY A 303 7.31 0.56 -7.85
CA GLY A 303 6.92 -0.75 -7.32
C GLY A 303 6.99 -0.88 -5.80
N LYS A 304 6.78 0.20 -5.04
CA LYS A 304 6.64 0.16 -3.55
C LYS A 304 5.74 -0.98 -3.04
N SER A 305 4.49 -1.05 -3.49
CA SER A 305 3.57 -2.13 -3.11
C SER A 305 3.99 -3.51 -3.65
N HIS A 306 4.82 -3.58 -4.71
CA HIS A 306 5.43 -4.85 -5.15
C HIS A 306 6.48 -5.33 -4.15
N VAL A 307 7.30 -4.43 -3.59
CA VAL A 307 8.23 -4.76 -2.50
C VAL A 307 7.48 -5.25 -1.27
N ALA A 308 6.39 -4.57 -0.90
CA ALA A 308 5.53 -4.99 0.21
C ALA A 308 5.01 -6.44 0.01
N ALA A 309 4.40 -6.73 -1.14
CA ALA A 309 3.90 -8.07 -1.44
C ALA A 309 5.04 -9.11 -1.50
N ALA A 310 6.19 -8.78 -2.07
CA ALA A 310 7.32 -9.69 -2.17
C ALA A 310 7.98 -10.00 -0.81
N ALA A 311 8.09 -9.01 0.07
CA ALA A 311 8.58 -9.20 1.43
C ALA A 311 7.62 -10.07 2.25
N ALA A 312 6.30 -9.91 2.05
CA ALA A 312 5.30 -10.78 2.66
C ALA A 312 5.46 -12.24 2.17
N ILE A 313 5.60 -12.44 0.85
CA ILE A 313 5.81 -13.77 0.26
C ILE A 313 7.09 -14.43 0.81
N ASP A 314 8.20 -13.69 0.86
CA ASP A 314 9.48 -14.19 1.38
C ASP A 314 9.40 -14.58 2.85
N ALA A 315 8.74 -13.77 3.68
CA ALA A 315 8.52 -14.08 5.09
C ALA A 315 7.65 -15.35 5.25
N LEU A 316 6.58 -15.49 4.47
CA LEU A 316 5.71 -16.66 4.49
C LEU A 316 6.42 -17.94 4.04
N ASP A 317 7.28 -17.86 3.02
CA ASP A 317 8.13 -18.99 2.57
C ASP A 317 9.05 -19.47 3.70
N ARG A 318 9.50 -18.54 4.56
CA ARG A 318 10.31 -18.82 5.76
C ARG A 318 9.48 -19.21 6.98
N GLY A 319 8.16 -19.35 6.84
CA GLY A 319 7.26 -19.78 7.90
C GLY A 319 6.90 -18.70 8.91
N GLU A 320 7.10 -17.44 8.56
CA GLU A 320 6.85 -16.28 9.43
C GLU A 320 5.41 -15.76 9.28
N ARG A 321 4.97 -15.04 10.31
CA ARG A 321 3.67 -14.39 10.41
C ARG A 321 3.79 -12.93 9.98
N VAL A 322 2.94 -12.52 9.06
CA VAL A 322 3.01 -11.21 8.40
C VAL A 322 1.73 -10.42 8.61
N LEU A 323 1.90 -9.16 9.00
CA LEU A 323 0.85 -8.15 9.03
C LEU A 323 1.14 -7.08 7.99
N VAL A 324 0.26 -6.89 7.01
CA VAL A 324 0.27 -5.73 6.12
C VAL A 324 -0.71 -4.70 6.67
N ALA A 325 -0.19 -3.57 7.11
CA ALA A 325 -0.95 -2.47 7.70
C ALA A 325 -0.84 -1.23 6.80
N THR A 326 -1.98 -0.72 6.35
CA THR A 326 -2.04 0.40 5.40
C THR A 326 -2.90 1.52 5.94
N ARG A 327 -2.78 2.72 5.35
CA ARG A 327 -3.67 3.83 5.71
C ARG A 327 -5.08 3.69 5.12
N SER A 328 -5.20 3.15 3.91
CA SER A 328 -6.47 3.10 3.16
C SER A 328 -6.81 1.68 2.74
N SER A 329 -8.11 1.39 2.66
CA SER A 329 -8.63 0.10 2.17
C SER A 329 -8.18 -0.18 0.73
N HIS A 330 -8.06 0.86 -0.10
CA HIS A 330 -7.53 0.73 -1.46
C HIS A 330 -6.07 0.23 -1.47
N ALA A 331 -5.18 0.79 -0.65
CA ALA A 331 -3.79 0.33 -0.56
C ALA A 331 -3.71 -1.12 -0.07
N ALA A 332 -4.53 -1.49 0.92
CA ALA A 332 -4.67 -2.89 1.35
C ALA A 332 -5.13 -3.82 0.21
N ASP A 333 -6.15 -3.40 -0.55
CA ASP A 333 -6.66 -4.16 -1.70
C ASP A 333 -5.58 -4.30 -2.79
N VAL A 334 -4.80 -3.25 -3.10
CA VAL A 334 -3.68 -3.34 -4.06
C VAL A 334 -2.64 -4.38 -3.66
N VAL A 335 -2.18 -4.37 -2.40
CA VAL A 335 -1.19 -5.35 -1.93
C VAL A 335 -1.77 -6.76 -1.96
N ALA A 336 -3.02 -6.92 -1.53
CA ALA A 336 -3.64 -8.23 -1.50
C ALA A 336 -4.01 -8.76 -2.90
N ASP A 337 -4.25 -7.88 -3.88
CA ASP A 337 -4.44 -8.27 -5.27
C ASP A 337 -3.11 -8.69 -5.92
N LEU A 338 -1.98 -8.05 -5.55
CA LEU A 338 -0.64 -8.51 -5.94
C LEU A 338 -0.33 -9.89 -5.38
N LEU A 339 -0.67 -10.13 -4.11
CA LEU A 339 -0.51 -11.44 -3.45
C LEU A 339 -1.36 -12.53 -4.11
N ALA A 340 -2.55 -12.18 -4.60
CA ALA A 340 -3.47 -13.11 -5.26
C ALA A 340 -3.13 -13.44 -6.73
N ARG A 341 -2.14 -12.77 -7.34
CA ARG A 341 -1.77 -13.01 -8.76
C ARG A 341 -1.22 -14.42 -9.01
N TYR A 342 -0.56 -14.99 -8.02
CA TYR A 342 0.02 -16.33 -8.09
C TYR A 342 -0.54 -17.18 -6.96
N PRO A 343 -0.49 -18.51 -7.07
CA PRO A 343 -0.83 -19.40 -5.96
C PRO A 343 -0.04 -18.98 -4.72
N GLY A 344 -0.71 -18.93 -3.56
CA GLY A 344 -0.13 -18.35 -2.36
C GLY A 344 -1.08 -18.46 -1.18
N PRO A 345 -0.60 -18.20 0.05
CA PRO A 345 -1.44 -18.20 1.24
C PRO A 345 -2.50 -17.10 1.11
N ASP A 346 -3.77 -17.45 1.33
CA ASP A 346 -4.86 -16.49 1.21
C ASP A 346 -4.83 -15.49 2.40
N PRO A 347 -4.65 -14.18 2.15
CA PRO A 347 -4.62 -13.19 3.22
C PRO A 347 -5.98 -13.05 3.91
N LEU A 348 -5.99 -13.01 5.24
CA LEU A 348 -7.17 -12.55 5.97
C LEU A 348 -7.23 -11.02 5.91
N ARG A 349 -8.24 -10.51 5.20
CA ARG A 349 -8.46 -9.07 5.04
C ARG A 349 -9.30 -8.49 6.20
N PHE A 350 -8.83 -7.42 6.82
CA PHE A 350 -9.63 -6.60 7.74
C PHE A 350 -10.77 -5.90 6.97
N GLY A 351 -11.80 -5.43 7.69
CA GLY A 351 -12.83 -4.56 7.10
C GLY A 351 -14.02 -5.23 6.41
N ARG A 352 -13.86 -6.36 5.70
CA ARG A 352 -14.98 -6.98 4.97
C ARG A 352 -15.56 -8.19 5.71
N ALA A 353 -16.76 -8.02 6.29
CA ALA A 353 -17.44 -9.08 7.06
C ALA A 353 -17.76 -10.31 6.20
N ASP A 354 -18.13 -10.08 4.94
CA ASP A 354 -18.28 -11.10 3.89
C ASP A 354 -17.00 -11.92 3.70
N ARG A 355 -15.83 -11.27 3.55
CA ARG A 355 -14.54 -11.95 3.39
C ARG A 355 -14.15 -12.75 4.63
N ARG A 356 -14.37 -12.20 5.84
CA ARG A 356 -14.13 -12.93 7.10
C ARG A 356 -15.03 -14.15 7.22
N ARG A 357 -16.31 -14.04 6.83
CA ARG A 357 -17.25 -15.17 6.82
C ARG A 357 -16.86 -16.23 5.80
N ALA A 358 -16.50 -15.82 4.58
CA ALA A 358 -16.02 -16.74 3.55
C ALA A 358 -14.81 -17.54 4.05
N LEU A 359 -13.88 -16.89 4.76
CA LEU A 359 -12.76 -17.59 5.40
C LEU A 359 -13.23 -18.52 6.53
N ALA A 360 -14.15 -18.08 7.40
CA ALA A 360 -14.70 -18.91 8.47
C ALA A 360 -15.44 -20.16 7.94
N ASP A 361 -16.11 -20.05 6.79
CA ASP A 361 -16.80 -21.15 6.12
C ASP A 361 -15.81 -22.10 5.44
N ARG A 362 -14.77 -21.58 4.81
CA ARG A 362 -13.65 -22.38 4.29
C ARG A 362 -12.94 -23.16 5.39
N LEU A 363 -12.63 -22.51 6.51
CA LEU A 363 -12.03 -23.15 7.68
C LEU A 363 -12.94 -24.26 8.22
N ALA A 364 -14.25 -24.06 8.23
CA ALA A 364 -15.22 -25.10 8.60
C ALA A 364 -15.25 -26.29 7.60
N GLY A 365 -14.97 -26.03 6.32
CA GLY A 365 -14.79 -27.05 5.28
C GLY A 365 -13.52 -27.89 5.40
N GLY A 366 -12.60 -27.52 6.30
CA GLY A 366 -11.31 -28.17 6.51
C GLY A 366 -10.16 -27.44 5.85
N VAL A 367 -8.97 -27.51 6.46
CA VAL A 367 -7.73 -26.93 5.91
C VAL A 367 -6.99 -28.04 5.17
N PRO A 368 -6.67 -27.88 3.86
CA PRO A 368 -5.89 -28.85 3.11
C PRO A 368 -4.56 -29.15 3.80
N GLU A 369 -4.23 -30.43 3.95
CA GLU A 369 -2.94 -30.85 4.51
C GLU A 369 -1.92 -30.88 3.38
N ALA A 370 -0.75 -30.30 3.62
CA ALA A 370 0.44 -30.55 2.81
C ALA A 370 1.41 -31.40 3.64
N ASP A 371 2.17 -32.27 2.98
CA ASP A 371 3.23 -33.06 3.60
C ASP A 371 4.61 -32.69 3.04
N ASP A 372 5.68 -33.13 3.72
CA ASP A 372 7.05 -32.87 3.28
C ASP A 372 7.30 -33.43 1.86
N ALA A 373 6.62 -34.52 1.47
CA ALA A 373 6.75 -35.14 0.15
C ALA A 373 6.10 -34.31 -0.98
N GLU A 374 5.03 -33.58 -0.71
CA GLU A 374 4.46 -32.57 -1.60
C GLU A 374 5.44 -31.42 -1.80
N ILE A 375 6.01 -30.88 -0.71
CA ILE A 375 7.02 -29.81 -0.78
C ILE A 375 8.22 -30.24 -1.62
N ASP A 376 8.77 -31.44 -1.38
CA ASP A 376 9.91 -31.95 -2.13
C ASP A 376 9.60 -32.09 -3.63
N ARG A 377 8.41 -32.57 -3.97
CA ARG A 377 7.95 -32.69 -5.38
C ARG A 377 7.80 -31.33 -6.05
N ILE A 378 7.22 -30.34 -5.37
CA ILE A 378 7.06 -28.99 -5.92
C ILE A 378 8.44 -28.32 -6.06
N THR A 379 9.33 -28.49 -5.07
CA THR A 379 10.69 -27.95 -5.09
C THR A 379 11.47 -28.46 -6.31
N ALA A 380 11.45 -29.77 -6.58
CA ALA A 380 12.11 -30.32 -7.76
C ALA A 380 11.57 -29.72 -9.08
N ARG A 381 10.25 -29.48 -9.17
CA ARG A 381 9.63 -28.84 -10.34
C ARG A 381 10.02 -27.37 -10.46
N VAL A 382 10.17 -26.65 -9.35
CA VAL A 382 10.67 -25.26 -9.33
C VAL A 382 12.09 -25.21 -9.88
N ASP A 383 12.97 -26.08 -9.40
CA ASP A 383 14.37 -26.11 -9.84
C ASP A 383 14.49 -26.47 -11.34
N GLU A 384 13.67 -27.41 -11.84
CA GLU A 384 13.57 -27.72 -13.28
C GLU A 384 13.09 -26.51 -14.09
N ALA A 385 12.07 -25.80 -13.62
CA ALA A 385 11.53 -24.62 -14.30
C ALA A 385 12.53 -23.44 -14.28
N GLU A 386 13.28 -23.28 -13.19
CA GLU A 386 14.33 -22.27 -13.08
C GLU A 386 15.46 -22.54 -14.09
N ALA A 387 15.88 -23.79 -14.23
CA ALA A 387 16.87 -24.19 -15.23
C ALA A 387 16.37 -23.94 -16.67
N ALA A 388 15.11 -24.25 -16.95
CA ALA A 388 14.49 -23.98 -18.26
C ALA A 388 14.44 -22.47 -18.57
N ARG A 389 14.01 -21.66 -17.60
CA ARG A 389 13.98 -20.20 -17.68
C ARG A 389 15.38 -19.62 -17.93
N ALA A 390 16.39 -20.06 -17.17
CA ALA A 390 17.77 -19.63 -17.36
C ALA A 390 18.29 -19.99 -18.77
N GLY A 391 17.91 -21.18 -19.28
CA GLY A 391 18.22 -21.60 -20.64
C GLY A 391 17.60 -20.67 -21.69
N ALA A 392 16.33 -20.33 -21.57
CA ALA A 392 15.62 -19.43 -22.49
C ALA A 392 16.23 -18.01 -22.50
N VAL A 393 16.50 -17.46 -21.31
CA VAL A 393 17.16 -16.14 -21.17
C VAL A 393 18.55 -16.15 -21.80
N ALA A 394 19.33 -17.22 -21.60
CA ALA A 394 20.66 -17.32 -22.19
C ALA A 394 20.64 -17.38 -23.73
N LEU A 395 19.59 -17.93 -24.34
CA LEU A 395 19.42 -17.92 -25.80
C LEU A 395 19.17 -16.51 -26.33
N VAL A 396 18.28 -15.75 -25.67
CA VAL A 396 18.01 -14.34 -26.02
C VAL A 396 19.26 -13.48 -25.82
N ALA A 397 19.94 -13.61 -24.68
CA ALA A 397 21.16 -12.86 -24.39
C ALA A 397 22.23 -13.10 -25.46
N ARG A 398 22.49 -14.36 -25.84
CA ARG A 398 23.43 -14.69 -26.92
C ARG A 398 23.00 -14.14 -28.28
N ALA A 399 21.69 -14.08 -28.56
CA ALA A 399 21.20 -13.47 -29.79
C ALA A 399 21.46 -11.95 -29.82
N LEU A 400 21.16 -11.25 -28.72
CA LEU A 400 21.42 -9.82 -28.57
C LEU A 400 22.91 -9.48 -28.58
N GLU A 401 23.75 -10.27 -27.92
CA GLU A 401 25.21 -10.11 -27.95
C GLU A 401 25.76 -10.20 -29.38
N ARG A 402 25.20 -11.10 -30.21
CA ARG A 402 25.55 -11.20 -31.64
C ARG A 402 25.11 -9.97 -32.43
N GLU A 403 23.89 -9.47 -32.21
CA GLU A 403 23.41 -8.25 -32.87
C GLU A 403 24.23 -7.01 -32.49
N GLN A 404 24.53 -6.84 -31.20
CA GLN A 404 25.39 -5.76 -30.72
C GLN A 404 26.81 -5.86 -31.28
N SER A 405 27.35 -7.08 -31.35
CA SER A 405 28.67 -7.33 -31.96
C SER A 405 28.67 -7.03 -33.45
N PHE A 406 27.57 -7.34 -34.16
CA PHE A 406 27.38 -7.02 -35.57
C PHE A 406 27.31 -5.50 -35.80
N GLU A 407 26.51 -4.77 -35.01
CA GLU A 407 26.38 -3.32 -35.10
C GLU A 407 27.70 -2.60 -34.80
N ALA A 408 28.38 -2.99 -33.71
CA ALA A 408 29.73 -2.52 -33.41
C ALA A 408 30.70 -2.83 -34.54
N GLY A 409 30.51 -4.00 -35.18
CA GLY A 409 31.24 -4.43 -36.36
C GLY A 409 31.07 -3.52 -37.58
N LEU A 410 29.82 -3.13 -37.87
CA LEU A 410 29.50 -2.19 -38.95
C LEU A 410 30.14 -0.81 -38.72
N ALA A 411 30.10 -0.29 -37.49
CA ALA A 411 30.74 0.98 -37.15
C ALA A 411 32.28 0.92 -37.30
N GLY A 412 32.89 -0.24 -37.10
CA GLY A 412 34.33 -0.45 -37.26
C GLY A 412 34.81 -0.62 -38.71
N ARG A 413 33.91 -0.90 -39.67
CA ARG A 413 34.27 -1.19 -41.07
C ARG A 413 34.86 0.01 -41.82
N ASP A 414 34.41 1.22 -41.52
CA ASP A 414 34.95 2.44 -42.14
C ASP A 414 36.46 2.63 -41.85
N VAL A 415 36.96 1.99 -40.79
CA VAL A 415 38.36 2.05 -40.34
C VAL A 415 39.21 0.89 -40.90
N LEU A 416 38.57 -0.17 -41.43
CA LEU A 416 39.23 -1.42 -41.83
C LEU A 416 40.26 -1.23 -42.95
N GLY A 417 39.93 -0.39 -43.93
CA GLY A 417 40.79 -0.13 -45.09
C GLY A 417 42.10 0.60 -44.74
N LEU A 418 42.09 1.44 -43.70
CA LEU A 418 43.27 2.16 -43.23
C LEU A 418 44.04 1.38 -42.15
N ALA A 419 43.33 0.65 -41.28
CA ALA A 419 43.94 -0.03 -40.14
C ALA A 419 44.63 -1.36 -40.52
N THR A 420 44.22 -2.01 -41.61
CA THR A 420 44.91 -3.21 -42.14
C THR A 420 46.32 -2.93 -42.68
N ALA A 421 46.66 -1.67 -42.95
CA ALA A 421 48.01 -1.27 -43.36
C ALA A 421 49.06 -1.48 -42.25
N ASP A 422 48.66 -1.34 -40.97
CA ASP A 422 49.54 -1.44 -39.82
C ASP A 422 49.60 -2.85 -39.22
N ALA A 423 48.53 -3.65 -39.35
CA ALA A 423 48.48 -5.03 -38.88
C ALA A 423 47.62 -5.91 -39.80
N PRO A 424 48.11 -6.30 -40.99
CA PRO A 424 47.32 -7.04 -41.99
C PRO A 424 46.86 -8.43 -41.53
N GLY A 425 47.48 -9.03 -40.52
CA GLY A 425 47.07 -10.34 -40.00
C GLY A 425 45.74 -10.33 -39.27
N VAL A 426 45.18 -9.16 -38.91
CA VAL A 426 43.91 -9.05 -38.17
C VAL A 426 42.67 -9.45 -38.98
N VAL A 427 42.78 -9.54 -40.31
CA VAL A 427 41.69 -9.97 -41.21
C VAL A 427 41.87 -11.40 -41.74
N ASP A 428 42.97 -12.06 -41.35
CA ASP A 428 43.27 -13.46 -41.68
C ASP A 428 42.44 -14.39 -40.78
N GLU A 429 41.70 -15.33 -41.36
CA GLU A 429 40.84 -16.26 -40.63
C GLU A 429 41.60 -17.14 -39.63
N ALA A 430 42.88 -17.41 -39.89
CA ALA A 430 43.71 -18.23 -39.01
C ALA A 430 44.21 -17.47 -37.77
N THR A 431 44.01 -16.16 -37.69
CA THR A 431 44.53 -15.33 -36.59
C THR A 431 43.60 -15.37 -35.39
N ASP A 432 44.13 -15.83 -34.25
CA ASP A 432 43.45 -15.78 -32.96
C ASP A 432 43.44 -14.34 -32.40
N LEU A 433 42.38 -13.59 -32.75
CA LEU A 433 42.19 -12.19 -32.34
C LEU A 433 42.06 -12.04 -30.81
N ALA A 434 41.42 -13.00 -30.13
CA ALA A 434 41.28 -12.98 -28.67
C ALA A 434 42.65 -13.08 -27.98
N ARG A 435 43.53 -13.97 -28.47
CA ARG A 435 44.90 -14.06 -27.99
C ARG A 435 45.71 -12.79 -28.31
N ALA A 436 45.49 -12.17 -29.46
CA ALA A 436 46.11 -10.91 -29.81
C ALA A 436 45.67 -9.78 -28.85
N ARG A 437 44.38 -9.68 -28.50
CA ARG A 437 43.85 -8.73 -27.50
C ARG A 437 44.51 -8.91 -26.14
N ALA A 438 44.61 -10.16 -25.67
CA ALA A 438 45.28 -10.47 -24.41
C ALA A 438 46.78 -10.12 -24.41
N LEU A 439 47.46 -10.26 -25.55
CA LEU A 439 48.87 -9.87 -25.71
C LEU A 439 49.03 -8.34 -25.76
N LEU A 440 48.10 -7.63 -26.39
CA LEU A 440 48.05 -6.16 -26.44
C LEU A 440 47.88 -5.56 -25.04
N GLU A 441 46.93 -6.07 -24.25
CA GLU A 441 46.75 -5.64 -22.85
C GLU A 441 48.02 -5.85 -22.02
N ARG A 442 48.65 -7.03 -22.17
CA ARG A 442 49.95 -7.31 -21.53
C ARG A 442 51.07 -6.39 -22.02
N ALA A 443 51.04 -5.95 -23.28
CA ALA A 443 52.01 -5.03 -23.86
C ALA A 443 51.80 -3.57 -23.43
N ARG A 444 50.55 -3.17 -23.11
CA ARG A 444 50.14 -1.83 -22.66
C ARG A 444 50.32 -1.58 -21.16
N ARG A 445 50.30 -2.61 -20.31
CA ARG A 445 50.52 -2.47 -18.85
C ARG A 445 51.78 -1.65 -18.49
N ARG A 446 51.64 -0.69 -17.55
CA ARG A 446 52.70 0.24 -17.11
C ARG A 446 53.75 -0.38 -16.16
N ARG A 447 54.86 0.36 -16.02
CA ARG A 447 56.24 0.03 -15.61
C ARG A 447 56.44 -0.80 -14.33
N GLY A 448 57.42 -1.70 -14.40
CA GLY A 448 58.06 -2.44 -13.29
C GLY A 448 59.25 -3.28 -13.82
N TRP A 449 59.96 -4.02 -12.94
CA TRP A 449 61.15 -4.83 -13.28
C TRP A 449 60.96 -5.86 -14.41
N PHE A 450 59.72 -6.17 -14.82
CA PHE A 450 59.40 -7.17 -15.85
C PHE A 450 59.38 -6.64 -17.31
N ARG A 451 60.32 -5.77 -17.68
CA ARG A 451 60.42 -5.22 -19.06
C ARG A 451 60.54 -6.32 -20.13
N TRP A 452 61.12 -7.46 -19.80
CA TRP A 452 61.29 -8.59 -20.72
C TRP A 452 59.97 -9.29 -21.06
N ARG A 453 59.02 -9.40 -20.11
CA ARG A 453 57.69 -10.01 -20.34
C ARG A 453 56.86 -9.14 -21.27
N ARG A 454 56.91 -7.82 -21.10
CA ARG A 454 56.28 -6.84 -22.00
C ARG A 454 56.82 -6.95 -23.42
N ARG A 455 58.15 -6.90 -23.59
CA ARG A 455 58.79 -7.03 -24.91
C ARG A 455 58.48 -8.38 -25.58
N ARG A 456 58.38 -9.46 -24.79
CA ARG A 456 57.96 -10.77 -25.28
C ARG A 456 56.51 -10.75 -25.75
N ALA A 457 55.59 -10.19 -24.96
CA ALA A 457 54.19 -10.05 -25.34
C ALA A 457 54.01 -9.19 -26.59
N GLU A 458 54.70 -8.05 -26.69
CA GLU A 458 54.69 -7.19 -27.88
C GLU A 458 55.26 -7.90 -29.11
N ARG A 459 56.38 -8.63 -28.99
CA ARG A 459 56.91 -9.43 -30.11
C ARG A 459 55.94 -10.51 -30.56
N SER A 460 55.33 -11.23 -29.61
CA SER A 460 54.33 -12.25 -29.91
C SER A 460 53.08 -11.66 -30.54
N LEU A 461 52.63 -10.49 -30.08
CA LEU A 461 51.51 -9.75 -30.67
C LEU A 461 51.84 -9.37 -32.12
N ARG A 462 52.94 -8.64 -32.34
CA ARG A 462 53.36 -8.16 -33.66
C ARG A 462 53.51 -9.33 -34.66
N ALA A 463 54.05 -10.46 -34.21
CA ALA A 463 54.14 -11.66 -35.04
C ALA A 463 52.77 -12.27 -35.36
N LEU A 464 51.89 -12.37 -34.36
CA LEU A 464 50.54 -12.96 -34.51
C LEU A 464 49.68 -12.18 -35.49
N VAL A 465 49.70 -10.83 -35.42
CA VAL A 465 48.88 -9.97 -36.30
C VAL A 465 49.64 -9.45 -37.53
N ARG A 466 50.85 -9.97 -37.78
CA ARG A 466 51.75 -9.52 -38.87
C ARG A 466 51.94 -8.00 -38.91
N ALA A 467 52.09 -7.36 -37.74
CA ALA A 467 52.19 -5.92 -37.63
C ALA A 467 53.42 -5.34 -38.36
N ARG A 468 53.25 -4.16 -38.96
CA ARG A 468 54.35 -3.40 -39.57
C ARG A 468 55.42 -3.07 -38.52
N PRO A 469 56.72 -3.06 -38.88
CA PRO A 469 57.80 -2.86 -37.90
C PRO A 469 57.71 -1.56 -37.10
N ASP A 470 57.17 -0.50 -37.71
CA ASP A 470 57.01 0.85 -37.19
C ASP A 470 55.59 1.16 -36.69
N ALA A 471 54.64 0.21 -36.80
CA ALA A 471 53.30 0.37 -36.26
C ALA A 471 53.35 0.58 -34.73
N SER A 472 52.62 1.58 -34.25
CA SER A 472 52.46 1.85 -32.83
C SER A 472 51.52 0.80 -32.19
N LEU A 473 51.60 0.62 -30.87
CA LEU A 473 50.65 -0.27 -30.17
C LEU A 473 49.21 0.24 -30.28
N ASP A 474 49.01 1.55 -30.46
CA ASP A 474 47.69 2.13 -30.64
C ASP A 474 47.16 1.87 -32.06
N ALA A 475 48.01 1.96 -33.08
CA ALA A 475 47.67 1.56 -34.44
C ALA A 475 47.32 0.06 -34.53
N ILE A 476 48.10 -0.80 -33.85
CA ILE A 476 47.80 -2.23 -33.74
C ILE A 476 46.48 -2.46 -32.99
N ALA A 477 46.17 -1.68 -31.95
CA ALA A 477 44.90 -1.78 -31.24
C ALA A 477 43.70 -1.39 -32.12
N THR A 478 43.83 -0.32 -32.90
CA THR A 478 42.82 0.10 -33.88
C THR A 478 42.62 -0.99 -34.94
N ALA A 479 43.70 -1.55 -35.48
CA ALA A 479 43.64 -2.66 -36.43
C ALA A 479 42.99 -3.91 -35.83
N LEU A 480 43.29 -4.22 -34.57
CA LEU A 480 42.70 -5.34 -33.86
C LEU A 480 41.18 -5.18 -33.71
N SER A 481 40.74 -4.00 -33.26
CA SER A 481 39.30 -3.69 -33.13
C SER A 481 38.58 -3.72 -34.48
N ALA A 482 39.25 -3.29 -35.56
CA ALA A 482 38.70 -3.38 -36.91
C ALA A 482 38.59 -4.85 -37.39
N GLY A 483 39.61 -5.69 -37.12
CA GLY A 483 39.56 -7.13 -37.41
C GLY A 483 38.48 -7.88 -36.61
N GLU A 484 38.34 -7.55 -35.32
CA GLU A 484 37.28 -8.09 -34.45
C GLU A 484 35.88 -7.71 -34.98
N ALA A 485 35.73 -6.47 -35.43
CA ALA A 485 34.52 -5.96 -36.07
C ALA A 485 34.16 -6.73 -37.36
N GLU A 486 35.13 -6.96 -38.24
CA GLU A 486 34.91 -7.72 -39.48
C GLU A 486 34.59 -9.20 -39.22
N LEU A 487 35.23 -9.82 -38.23
CA LEU A 487 34.92 -11.19 -37.80
C LEU A 487 33.47 -11.28 -37.28
N ALA A 488 33.04 -10.33 -36.45
CA ALA A 488 31.67 -10.27 -35.94
C ALA A 488 30.63 -10.13 -37.08
N VAL A 489 30.92 -9.28 -38.07
CA VAL A 489 30.06 -9.12 -39.26
C VAL A 489 29.95 -10.41 -40.06
N ARG A 490 31.08 -11.11 -40.32
CA ARG A 490 31.07 -12.39 -41.05
C ARG A 490 30.28 -13.47 -40.32
N GLN A 491 30.54 -13.63 -39.02
CA GLN A 491 29.84 -14.61 -38.19
C GLN A 491 28.33 -14.35 -38.14
N ALA A 492 27.91 -13.10 -38.14
CA ALA A 492 26.49 -12.73 -38.19
C ALA A 492 25.85 -12.97 -39.56
N LEU A 493 26.58 -12.78 -40.67
CA LEU A 493 26.07 -13.05 -42.02
C LEU A 493 25.93 -14.55 -42.33
N GLU A 494 26.75 -15.39 -41.69
CA GLU A 494 26.68 -16.86 -41.81
C GLU A 494 25.53 -17.46 -41.00
N ALA A 495 25.03 -16.73 -39.99
CA ALA A 495 23.90 -17.14 -39.18
C ALA A 495 22.60 -16.49 -39.70
N PRO A 496 21.45 -17.20 -39.70
CA PRO A 496 20.18 -16.54 -39.91
C PRO A 496 19.94 -15.48 -38.81
N PRO A 497 19.26 -14.34 -39.14
CA PRO A 497 18.85 -13.37 -38.12
C PRO A 497 18.13 -14.10 -36.99
N ALA A 498 18.49 -13.80 -35.74
CA ALA A 498 17.83 -14.43 -34.62
C ALA A 498 16.35 -14.00 -34.64
N ALA A 499 15.44 -14.98 -34.72
CA ALA A 499 14.02 -14.72 -34.51
C ALA A 499 13.83 -14.45 -33.00
N LEU A 500 13.98 -13.19 -32.61
CA LEU A 500 13.85 -12.78 -31.21
C LEU A 500 12.41 -12.89 -30.71
N GLU A 501 11.41 -12.67 -31.57
CA GLU A 501 9.99 -12.73 -31.19
C GLU A 501 9.56 -14.08 -30.58
N PRO A 502 9.81 -15.25 -31.21
CA PRO A 502 9.55 -16.53 -30.57
C PRO A 502 10.35 -16.75 -29.29
N ALA A 503 11.62 -16.32 -29.26
CA ALA A 503 12.47 -16.50 -28.08
C ALA A 503 11.99 -15.69 -26.87
N TRP A 504 11.42 -14.50 -27.09
CA TRP A 504 10.78 -13.71 -26.04
C TRP A 504 9.51 -14.38 -25.49
N ALA A 505 8.73 -15.02 -26.36
CA ALA A 505 7.57 -15.81 -25.93
C ALA A 505 7.99 -17.01 -25.07
N ASP A 506 9.06 -17.73 -25.47
CA ASP A 506 9.62 -18.85 -24.71
C ASP A 506 10.11 -18.41 -23.32
N VAL A 507 10.79 -17.25 -23.25
CA VAL A 507 11.20 -16.66 -21.97
C VAL A 507 9.99 -16.34 -21.11
N ALA A 508 8.97 -15.69 -21.66
CA ALA A 508 7.75 -15.33 -20.93
C ALA A 508 7.00 -16.56 -20.41
N GLU A 509 6.88 -17.62 -21.23
CA GLU A 509 6.24 -18.87 -20.82
C GLU A 509 7.03 -19.59 -19.72
N ALA A 510 8.36 -19.71 -19.87
CA ALA A 510 9.21 -20.34 -18.87
C ALA A 510 9.21 -19.56 -17.54
N ASP A 511 9.22 -18.23 -17.62
CA ASP A 511 9.16 -17.31 -16.48
C ASP A 511 7.80 -17.40 -15.76
N GLU A 512 6.68 -17.39 -16.49
CA GLU A 512 5.34 -17.58 -15.92
C GLU A 512 5.21 -18.95 -15.25
N ARG A 513 5.66 -20.02 -15.91
CA ARG A 513 5.64 -21.37 -15.32
C ARG A 513 6.45 -21.44 -14.04
N TRP A 514 7.64 -20.85 -14.01
CA TRP A 514 8.47 -20.78 -12.81
C TRP A 514 7.75 -20.04 -11.68
N ARG A 515 7.16 -18.86 -11.97
CA ARG A 515 6.39 -18.08 -10.98
C ARG A 515 5.20 -18.84 -10.40
N GLN A 516 4.42 -19.51 -11.25
CA GLN A 516 3.30 -20.36 -10.79
C GLN A 516 3.76 -21.46 -9.84
N LEU A 517 4.89 -22.10 -10.13
CA LEU A 517 5.45 -23.15 -9.28
C LEU A 517 6.05 -22.61 -7.98
N VAL A 518 6.72 -21.45 -8.02
CA VAL A 518 7.20 -20.76 -6.81
C VAL A 518 6.02 -20.40 -5.92
N GLY A 519 4.93 -19.87 -6.48
CA GLY A 519 3.71 -19.61 -5.72
C GLY A 519 3.15 -20.86 -5.04
N GLN A 520 3.04 -21.97 -5.78
CA GLN A 520 2.61 -23.27 -5.23
C GLN A 520 3.53 -23.75 -4.10
N LEU A 521 4.84 -23.52 -4.20
CA LEU A 521 5.81 -23.89 -3.19
C LEU A 521 5.60 -23.09 -1.89
N VAL A 522 5.45 -21.77 -2.00
CA VAL A 522 5.21 -20.88 -0.84
C VAL A 522 3.91 -21.27 -0.14
N ASP A 523 2.85 -21.51 -0.92
CA ASP A 523 1.55 -21.96 -0.41
C ASP A 523 1.62 -23.33 0.29
N ALA A 524 2.34 -24.29 -0.30
CA ALA A 524 2.57 -25.59 0.34
C ALA A 524 3.38 -25.45 1.64
N ARG A 525 4.44 -24.64 1.64
CA ARG A 525 5.29 -24.41 2.82
C ARG A 525 4.53 -23.74 3.96
N SER A 526 3.71 -22.72 3.68
CA SER A 526 2.89 -22.07 4.70
C SER A 526 1.87 -23.03 5.33
N ARG A 527 1.38 -24.02 4.57
CA ARG A 527 0.51 -25.09 5.10
C ARG A 527 1.29 -26.08 5.97
N VAL A 528 2.52 -26.47 5.61
CA VAL A 528 3.30 -27.45 6.39
C VAL A 528 3.85 -26.89 7.70
N THR A 529 4.23 -25.61 7.76
CA THR A 529 4.60 -24.96 9.03
C THR A 529 3.42 -24.94 10.01
N SER A 530 2.18 -24.87 9.53
CA SER A 530 0.97 -25.06 10.34
C SER A 530 0.78 -26.50 10.82
N TRP A 531 1.29 -27.48 10.06
CA TRP A 531 1.07 -28.92 10.26
C TRP A 531 2.05 -29.55 11.25
N ARG A 532 3.33 -29.12 11.27
CA ARG A 532 4.35 -29.59 12.24
C ARG A 532 3.99 -29.24 13.70
N ARG A 533 2.97 -28.41 13.94
CA ARG A 533 2.62 -27.85 15.25
C ARG A 533 1.35 -28.38 15.92
N ARG A 534 0.62 -29.44 15.46
CA ARG A 534 -0.66 -29.78 16.14
C ARG A 534 -1.10 -31.22 16.38
N ARG A 535 -1.38 -31.45 17.67
CA ARG A 535 -2.49 -32.26 18.22
C ARG A 535 -3.80 -31.44 18.43
N THR A 536 -3.83 -30.15 18.06
CA THR A 536 -4.84 -29.13 18.46
C THR A 536 -5.64 -28.47 17.32
N ALA A 537 -5.54 -28.94 16.07
CA ALA A 537 -6.01 -28.20 14.89
C ALA A 537 -7.53 -27.93 14.87
N ARG A 538 -8.36 -28.90 15.26
CA ARG A 538 -9.82 -28.76 15.20
C ARG A 538 -10.38 -27.68 16.15
N THR A 539 -9.94 -27.65 17.39
CA THR A 539 -10.42 -26.67 18.38
C THR A 539 -10.07 -25.24 17.97
N ALA A 540 -8.87 -25.04 17.44
CA ALA A 540 -8.44 -23.74 16.95
C ALA A 540 -9.18 -23.30 15.68
N VAL A 541 -9.48 -24.23 14.76
CA VAL A 541 -10.31 -23.95 13.58
C VAL A 541 -11.73 -23.51 13.99
N VAL A 542 -12.37 -24.23 14.91
CA VAL A 542 -13.70 -23.89 15.43
C VAL A 542 -13.67 -22.56 16.18
N GLY A 543 -12.67 -22.36 17.02
CA GLY A 543 -12.47 -21.13 17.77
C GLY A 543 -12.26 -19.92 16.86
N LEU A 544 -11.35 -20.01 15.88
CA LEU A 544 -11.10 -18.96 14.91
C LEU A 544 -12.36 -18.67 14.08
N GLY A 545 -13.04 -19.71 13.59
CA GLY A 545 -14.30 -19.54 12.87
C GLY A 545 -15.41 -18.88 13.71
N SER A 546 -15.38 -19.05 15.04
CA SER A 546 -16.29 -18.36 15.96
C SER A 546 -15.87 -16.89 16.16
N ALA A 547 -14.58 -16.62 16.32
CA ALA A 547 -14.03 -15.27 16.44
C ALA A 547 -14.30 -14.42 15.20
N LEU A 548 -14.11 -14.97 13.99
CA LEU A 548 -14.34 -14.25 12.73
C LEU A 548 -15.81 -13.87 12.49
N ARG A 549 -16.75 -14.59 13.12
CA ARG A 549 -18.19 -14.30 13.08
C ARG A 549 -18.65 -13.36 14.21
N ALA A 550 -17.81 -13.16 15.23
CA ALA A 550 -18.13 -12.25 16.33
C ALA A 550 -17.90 -10.78 15.94
N GLY A 551 -18.61 -9.87 16.61
CA GLY A 551 -18.34 -8.43 16.54
C GLY A 551 -16.95 -8.06 17.07
N SER A 552 -16.48 -6.85 16.79
CA SER A 552 -15.10 -6.39 17.00
C SER A 552 -14.57 -6.63 18.43
N GLY A 553 -15.32 -6.25 19.47
CA GLY A 553 -14.93 -6.44 20.88
C GLY A 553 -14.75 -7.91 21.25
N ARG A 554 -15.84 -8.68 21.17
CA ARG A 554 -15.84 -10.14 21.39
C ARG A 554 -14.82 -10.89 20.53
N ARG A 555 -14.56 -10.46 19.30
CA ARG A 555 -13.53 -11.05 18.43
C ARG A 555 -12.14 -10.93 19.03
N ARG A 556 -11.74 -9.75 19.52
CA ARG A 556 -10.45 -9.55 20.19
C ARG A 556 -10.29 -10.50 21.38
N GLU A 557 -11.34 -10.63 22.20
CA GLU A 557 -11.34 -11.51 23.36
C GLU A 557 -11.17 -12.98 22.95
N LEU A 558 -11.99 -13.46 22.01
CA LEU A 558 -11.92 -14.83 21.52
C LEU A 558 -10.54 -15.14 20.90
N LEU A 559 -9.96 -14.20 20.14
CA LEU A 559 -8.61 -14.37 19.60
C LEU A 559 -7.54 -14.40 20.69
N ALA A 560 -7.68 -13.59 21.74
CA ALA A 560 -6.79 -13.62 22.89
C ALA A 560 -6.90 -14.95 23.66
N GLU A 561 -8.11 -15.45 23.88
CA GLU A 561 -8.39 -16.73 24.55
C GLU A 561 -7.86 -17.94 23.76
N LEU A 562 -7.94 -17.91 22.43
CA LEU A 562 -7.40 -18.97 21.57
C LEU A 562 -5.88 -19.08 21.65
N GLY A 563 -5.20 -17.99 21.97
CA GLY A 563 -3.75 -17.86 21.92
C GLY A 563 -3.24 -17.57 20.51
N SER A 564 -2.20 -16.74 20.43
CA SER A 564 -1.60 -16.24 19.18
C SER A 564 -1.22 -17.35 18.21
N ASP A 565 -0.52 -18.38 18.69
CA ASP A 565 -0.08 -19.51 17.87
C ASP A 565 -1.27 -20.26 17.26
N ALA A 566 -2.40 -20.34 17.96
CA ALA A 566 -3.56 -21.11 17.54
C ALA A 566 -4.14 -20.61 16.20
N PHE A 567 -4.27 -19.30 16.04
CA PHE A 567 -4.89 -18.72 14.86
C PHE A 567 -3.89 -18.25 13.80
N LEU A 568 -2.68 -17.81 14.21
CA LEU A 568 -1.67 -17.34 13.26
C LEU A 568 -1.00 -18.47 12.50
N ASP A 569 -0.92 -19.68 13.07
CA ASP A 569 -0.47 -20.83 12.29
C ASP A 569 -1.51 -21.21 11.21
N LEU A 570 -2.81 -20.94 11.45
CA LEU A 570 -3.87 -21.22 10.47
C LEU A 570 -3.96 -20.14 9.39
N VAL A 571 -3.69 -18.90 9.78
CA VAL A 571 -3.78 -17.72 8.94
C VAL A 571 -2.55 -16.86 9.24
N PRO A 572 -1.41 -17.09 8.54
CA PRO A 572 -0.17 -16.39 8.83
C PRO A 572 -0.09 -14.99 8.19
N LEU A 573 -0.99 -14.68 7.24
CA LEU A 573 -0.99 -13.43 6.50
C LEU A 573 -2.26 -12.63 6.77
N TRP A 574 -2.10 -11.43 7.32
CA TRP A 574 -3.19 -10.51 7.64
C TRP A 574 -2.98 -9.19 6.90
N VAL A 575 -4.03 -8.64 6.30
CA VAL A 575 -3.95 -7.41 5.48
C VAL A 575 -5.10 -6.46 5.82
N GLY A 576 -4.82 -5.18 6.01
CA GLY A 576 -5.88 -4.16 6.02
C GLY A 576 -5.42 -2.83 6.60
N THR A 577 -6.36 -2.08 7.18
CA THR A 577 -6.07 -0.69 7.59
C THR A 577 -5.66 -0.58 9.04
N LEU A 578 -4.88 0.47 9.36
CA LEU A 578 -4.48 0.79 10.74
C LEU A 578 -5.67 1.04 11.67
N GLY A 579 -6.75 1.65 11.15
CA GLY A 579 -7.97 1.90 11.93
C GLY A 579 -8.72 0.62 12.34
N GLU A 580 -8.74 -0.38 11.47
CA GLU A 580 -9.44 -1.65 11.73
C GLU A 580 -8.62 -2.62 12.60
N LEU A 581 -7.31 -2.39 12.68
CA LEU A 581 -6.38 -3.27 13.37
C LEU A 581 -6.73 -3.38 14.86
N GLU A 582 -6.95 -2.24 15.52
CA GLU A 582 -7.33 -2.20 16.92
C GLU A 582 -8.70 -2.85 17.13
N GLY A 583 -9.67 -2.67 16.24
CA GLY A 583 -10.97 -3.36 16.36
C GLY A 583 -10.89 -4.88 16.16
N THR A 584 -9.81 -5.41 15.57
CA THR A 584 -9.77 -6.81 15.13
C THR A 584 -8.82 -7.68 15.92
N LEU A 585 -7.59 -7.22 16.18
CA LEU A 585 -6.55 -8.04 16.79
C LEU A 585 -6.38 -7.76 18.28
N PRO A 586 -6.08 -8.78 19.09
CA PRO A 586 -5.76 -8.58 20.50
C PRO A 586 -4.49 -7.73 20.65
N ALA A 587 -4.41 -6.98 21.75
CA ALA A 587 -3.25 -6.15 22.09
C ALA A 587 -2.13 -7.00 22.71
N LEU A 588 -1.50 -7.85 21.89
CA LEU A 588 -0.40 -8.72 22.27
C LEU A 588 0.91 -8.27 21.59
N PRO A 589 2.00 -8.00 22.33
CA PRO A 589 3.26 -7.56 21.75
C PRO A 589 3.93 -8.69 20.95
N GLY A 590 4.51 -8.38 19.79
CA GLY A 590 5.23 -9.36 18.98
C GLY A 590 4.35 -10.55 18.55
N LEU A 591 3.13 -10.23 18.13
CA LEU A 591 2.16 -11.17 17.56
C LEU A 591 2.62 -11.68 16.18
N PHE A 592 3.24 -10.81 15.38
CA PHE A 592 3.78 -11.08 14.05
C PHE A 592 5.31 -10.97 14.03
N ASP A 593 5.95 -11.67 13.10
CA ASP A 593 7.39 -11.59 12.89
C ASP A 593 7.77 -10.37 12.02
N LEU A 594 6.85 -9.95 11.13
CA LEU A 594 7.02 -8.81 10.24
C LEU A 594 5.71 -8.02 10.13
N VAL A 595 5.77 -6.70 10.35
CA VAL A 595 4.75 -5.76 9.89
C VAL A 595 5.25 -5.01 8.66
N ILE A 596 4.38 -4.80 7.69
CA ILE A 596 4.65 -4.03 6.48
C ILE A 596 3.72 -2.83 6.47
N CYS A 597 4.29 -1.64 6.53
CA CYS A 597 3.60 -0.36 6.47
C CYS A 597 3.82 0.26 5.09
N ASP A 598 2.83 0.17 4.20
CA ASP A 598 2.86 0.81 2.87
C ASP A 598 2.28 2.23 2.94
N GLU A 599 2.72 3.11 2.05
CA GLU A 599 2.40 4.54 2.05
C GLU A 599 2.71 5.24 3.39
N ALA A 600 3.86 4.90 3.99
CA ALA A 600 4.25 5.34 5.33
C ALA A 600 4.45 6.86 5.48
N SER A 601 4.69 7.59 4.38
CA SER A 601 4.72 9.06 4.40
C SER A 601 3.35 9.68 4.68
N HIS A 602 2.27 8.92 4.43
CA HIS A 602 0.89 9.31 4.75
C HIS A 602 0.41 8.79 6.12
N ILE A 603 1.19 7.96 6.80
CA ILE A 603 0.84 7.37 8.10
C ILE A 603 1.34 8.28 9.22
N ASP A 604 0.45 8.69 10.13
CA ASP A 604 0.86 9.42 11.34
C ASP A 604 1.44 8.46 12.39
N GLN A 605 2.26 9.00 13.30
CA GLN A 605 2.95 8.23 14.32
C GLN A 605 1.99 7.46 15.24
N ALA A 606 0.87 8.07 15.62
CA ALA A 606 -0.04 7.52 16.62
C ALA A 606 -0.85 6.33 16.07
N SER A 607 -1.33 6.40 14.83
CA SER A 607 -2.03 5.29 14.20
C SER A 607 -1.12 4.10 13.87
N ALA A 608 0.18 4.32 13.69
CA ALA A 608 1.16 3.26 13.42
C ALA A 608 1.48 2.38 14.64
N VAL A 609 1.40 2.93 15.87
CA VAL A 609 1.80 2.24 17.10
C VAL A 609 1.16 0.86 17.25
N PRO A 610 -0.18 0.70 17.16
CA PRO A 610 -0.87 -0.59 17.15
C PRO A 610 -0.22 -1.67 16.28
N ALA A 611 0.25 -1.31 15.09
CA ALA A 611 0.82 -2.24 14.13
C ALA A 611 2.27 -2.59 14.49
N LEU A 612 3.06 -1.58 14.85
CA LEU A 612 4.47 -1.73 15.23
C LEU A 612 4.65 -2.49 16.55
N ALA A 613 3.75 -2.31 17.51
CA ALA A 613 3.77 -3.00 18.79
C ALA A 613 3.45 -4.50 18.63
N ARG A 614 2.62 -4.85 17.65
CA ARG A 614 2.25 -6.23 17.33
C ARG A 614 3.30 -6.98 16.53
N ALA A 615 4.41 -6.38 16.10
CA ALA A 615 5.41 -7.08 15.29
C ALA A 615 6.83 -6.97 15.86
N GLU A 616 7.67 -7.98 15.59
CA GLU A 616 9.08 -7.97 16.02
C GLU A 616 9.98 -7.12 15.11
N ARG A 617 9.66 -7.09 13.81
CA ARG A 617 10.33 -6.30 12.77
C ARG A 617 9.33 -5.54 11.91
N ALA A 618 9.79 -4.45 11.28
CA ALA A 618 8.98 -3.64 10.37
C ALA A 618 9.66 -3.39 9.02
N LEU A 619 8.89 -3.47 7.94
CA LEU A 619 9.19 -2.88 6.65
C LEU A 619 8.35 -1.63 6.49
N VAL A 620 8.99 -0.47 6.37
CA VAL A 620 8.34 0.84 6.21
C VAL A 620 8.61 1.32 4.79
N VAL A 621 7.57 1.41 3.97
CA VAL A 621 7.65 1.76 2.55
C VAL A 621 6.94 3.08 2.32
N GLY A 622 7.60 4.05 1.70
CA GLY A 622 7.02 5.37 1.48
C GLY A 622 7.83 6.22 0.51
N ASP A 623 7.49 7.51 0.46
CA ASP A 623 8.20 8.49 -0.35
C ASP A 623 8.16 9.86 0.37
N PRO A 624 9.30 10.38 0.84
CA PRO A 624 9.36 11.63 1.58
C PRO A 624 9.12 12.86 0.70
N HIS A 625 9.21 12.72 -0.62
CA HIS A 625 8.93 13.79 -1.59
C HIS A 625 7.46 13.85 -2.01
N GLN A 626 6.64 12.90 -1.58
CA GLN A 626 5.19 12.98 -1.72
C GLN A 626 4.56 13.74 -0.55
N LEU A 627 3.23 13.89 -0.57
CA LEU A 627 2.51 14.53 0.51
C LEU A 627 2.83 13.82 1.84
N ARG A 628 2.88 14.58 2.92
CA ARG A 628 2.95 14.02 4.27
C ARG A 628 1.54 13.91 4.84
N HIS A 629 1.38 13.14 5.91
CA HIS A 629 0.13 13.19 6.67
C HIS A 629 -0.13 14.61 7.19
N VAL A 630 -1.40 15.01 7.23
CA VAL A 630 -1.79 16.33 7.74
C VAL A 630 -2.18 16.20 9.22
N SER A 631 -1.39 16.82 10.10
CA SER A 631 -1.74 17.01 11.51
C SER A 631 -2.33 18.40 11.74
N PHE A 632 -3.40 18.43 12.55
CA PHE A 632 -4.05 19.67 13.00
C PHE A 632 -3.71 20.02 14.45
N THR A 633 -2.82 19.26 15.09
CA THR A 633 -2.40 19.50 16.48
C THR A 633 -1.61 20.80 16.54
N GLY A 634 -1.98 21.69 17.46
CA GLY A 634 -1.31 22.99 17.62
C GLY A 634 -0.01 22.88 18.43
N ASP A 635 0.89 23.86 18.28
CA ASP A 635 2.18 23.86 18.99
C ASP A 635 2.00 23.91 20.53
N ALA A 636 0.97 24.60 21.01
CA ALA A 636 0.61 24.65 22.42
C ALA A 636 0.14 23.29 22.96
N GLU A 637 -0.60 22.52 22.15
CA GLU A 637 -1.06 21.17 22.50
C GLU A 637 0.13 20.21 22.57
N MET A 638 1.03 20.25 21.59
CA MET A 638 2.26 19.45 21.63
C MET A 638 3.15 19.81 22.83
N ALA A 639 3.28 21.11 23.16
CA ALA A 639 4.04 21.55 24.32
C ALA A 639 3.40 21.11 25.66
N ALA A 640 2.07 21.03 25.73
CA ALA A 640 1.37 20.46 26.87
C ALA A 640 1.59 18.95 26.97
N ALA A 641 1.45 18.23 25.85
CA ALA A 641 1.70 16.80 25.78
C ALA A 641 3.12 16.44 26.21
N ARG A 642 4.15 17.20 25.81
CA ARG A 642 5.54 16.98 26.26
C ARG A 642 5.67 17.08 27.78
N ARG A 643 5.10 18.13 28.39
CA ARG A 643 5.13 18.33 29.85
C ARG A 643 4.43 17.20 30.61
N GLU A 644 3.29 16.73 30.12
CA GLU A 644 2.49 15.70 30.80
C GLU A 644 3.07 14.29 30.64
N SER A 645 3.70 14.03 29.49
CA SER A 645 4.35 12.75 29.20
C SER A 645 5.77 12.65 29.75
N GLY A 646 6.40 13.76 30.15
CA GLY A 646 7.79 13.77 30.63
C GLY A 646 8.83 13.62 29.51
N VAL A 647 8.48 13.98 28.27
CA VAL A 647 9.42 14.06 27.15
C VAL A 647 10.22 15.35 27.27
N GLU A 648 11.54 15.23 27.48
CA GLU A 648 12.47 16.36 27.56
C GLU A 648 12.89 16.86 26.16
N ASP A 649 13.35 18.11 26.08
CA ASP A 649 13.89 18.66 24.85
C ASP A 649 15.14 17.89 24.39
N GLY A 650 15.17 17.50 23.12
CA GLY A 650 16.26 16.70 22.56
C GLY A 650 15.88 16.01 21.25
N PRO A 651 16.70 15.06 20.76
CA PRO A 651 16.44 14.33 19.52
C PRO A 651 15.08 13.61 19.50
N LEU A 652 14.70 12.98 20.62
CA LEU A 652 13.39 12.33 20.75
C LEU A 652 12.22 13.32 20.61
N ALA A 653 12.32 14.51 21.21
CA ALA A 653 11.27 15.52 21.09
C ALA A 653 11.09 16.03 19.64
N ARG A 654 12.18 16.12 18.86
CA ARG A 654 12.12 16.46 17.42
C ARG A 654 11.46 15.34 16.63
N LEU A 655 11.85 14.09 16.89
CA LEU A 655 11.24 12.90 16.29
C LEU A 655 9.72 12.86 16.52
N LEU A 656 9.28 13.21 17.73
CA LEU A 656 7.88 13.27 18.15
C LEU A 656 7.11 14.52 17.69
N ASP A 657 7.67 15.34 16.80
CA ASP A 657 6.91 16.40 16.12
C ASP A 657 5.93 15.76 15.11
N VAL A 658 4.74 15.41 15.61
CA VAL A 658 3.68 14.75 14.82
C VAL A 658 3.11 15.64 13.71
N ARG A 659 3.51 16.92 13.60
CA ARG A 659 3.14 17.77 12.46
C ARG A 659 4.11 17.63 11.30
N ARG A 660 5.37 17.37 11.61
CA ARG A 660 6.46 17.34 10.62
C ARG A 660 6.87 15.93 10.23
N ASN A 661 6.75 14.98 11.15
CA ASN A 661 7.30 13.64 10.98
C ASN A 661 6.19 12.59 10.91
N SER A 662 6.10 11.96 9.74
CA SER A 662 5.31 10.76 9.46
C SER A 662 5.98 9.51 10.02
N LEU A 663 5.33 8.35 9.92
CA LEU A 663 5.96 7.07 10.22
C LEU A 663 7.23 6.85 9.39
N PHE A 664 7.23 7.26 8.11
CA PHE A 664 8.41 7.13 7.25
C PHE A 664 9.60 7.92 7.81
N ASP A 665 9.39 9.19 8.15
CA ASP A 665 10.43 10.08 8.67
C ASP A 665 11.01 9.53 9.98
N VAL A 666 10.14 9.07 10.88
CA VAL A 666 10.55 8.53 12.17
C VAL A 666 11.33 7.22 12.03
N ALA A 667 10.94 6.35 11.10
CA ALA A 667 11.66 5.10 10.84
C ALA A 667 13.05 5.35 10.22
N ALA A 668 13.15 6.34 9.33
CA ALA A 668 14.41 6.72 8.65
C ALA A 668 15.40 7.41 9.60
N ALA A 669 14.91 8.23 10.54
CA ALA A 669 15.73 9.00 11.49
C ALA A 669 16.61 8.16 12.44
N GLY A 670 16.33 6.86 12.61
CA GLY A 670 17.10 5.98 13.49
C GLY A 670 18.48 5.54 12.97
N GLY A 671 19.15 6.33 12.13
CA GLY A 671 20.46 6.01 11.52
C GLY A 671 20.39 4.91 10.45
N ARG A 672 19.23 4.72 9.82
CA ARG A 672 18.98 3.65 8.85
C ARG A 672 18.79 4.24 7.47
N ALA A 673 19.86 4.24 6.66
CA ALA A 673 19.77 4.69 5.28
C ALA A 673 18.65 3.95 4.53
N ALA A 674 17.69 4.73 4.04
CA ALA A 674 16.55 4.22 3.28
C ALA A 674 17.04 3.63 1.95
N LEU A 675 16.59 2.42 1.63
CA LEU A 675 16.85 1.84 0.31
C LEU A 675 15.98 2.54 -0.73
N THR A 676 16.59 3.18 -1.71
CA THR A 676 15.88 3.89 -2.76
C THR A 676 15.62 2.98 -3.97
N LEU A 677 14.37 2.91 -4.40
CA LEU A 677 13.98 2.24 -5.65
C LEU A 677 14.23 3.15 -6.84
N ASP A 678 15.01 2.68 -7.82
CA ASP A 678 15.55 3.49 -8.91
C ASP A 678 14.95 3.18 -10.30
N GLU A 679 14.00 2.25 -10.43
CA GLU A 679 13.38 1.88 -11.71
C GLU A 679 11.91 2.30 -11.78
N HIS A 680 11.50 3.04 -12.82
CA HIS A 680 10.15 3.60 -12.98
C HIS A 680 9.36 2.92 -14.10
N PHE A 681 8.17 2.41 -13.76
CA PHE A 681 7.35 1.57 -14.64
C PHE A 681 6.00 2.19 -15.05
N ARG A 682 5.66 3.40 -14.56
CA ARG A 682 4.30 3.95 -14.71
C ARG A 682 4.15 4.95 -15.86
N SER A 683 5.01 5.96 -15.91
CA SER A 683 4.80 7.14 -16.75
C SER A 683 5.75 7.15 -17.94
N VAL A 684 5.30 7.72 -19.07
CA VAL A 684 6.15 7.97 -20.24
C VAL A 684 7.22 9.04 -19.94
N PRO A 685 8.36 9.06 -20.68
CA PRO A 685 9.47 9.98 -20.42
C PRO A 685 9.07 11.46 -20.34
N HIS A 686 8.17 11.92 -21.22
CA HIS A 686 7.69 13.30 -21.23
C HIS A 686 7.03 13.72 -19.90
N LEU A 687 6.23 12.82 -19.29
CA LEU A 687 5.46 13.13 -18.09
C LEU A 687 6.31 13.08 -16.81
N ILE A 688 7.16 12.05 -16.67
CA ILE A 688 7.99 11.88 -15.45
C ILE A 688 9.22 12.78 -15.44
N GLY A 689 9.70 13.23 -16.60
CA GLY A 689 10.97 13.93 -16.72
C GLY A 689 11.10 15.18 -15.85
N PHE A 690 10.01 15.93 -15.61
CA PHE A 690 10.05 17.07 -14.68
C PHE A 690 10.30 16.60 -13.23
N SER A 691 9.52 15.63 -12.74
CA SER A 691 9.64 15.15 -11.36
C SER A 691 10.96 14.42 -11.11
N ALA A 692 11.42 13.61 -12.07
CA ALA A 692 12.71 12.93 -12.00
C ALA A 692 13.87 13.92 -11.78
N ARG A 693 13.90 15.01 -12.55
CA ARG A 693 14.91 16.08 -12.41
C ARG A 693 14.77 16.88 -11.12
N ARG A 694 13.54 17.23 -10.75
CA ARG A 694 13.29 18.22 -9.70
C ARG A 694 13.38 17.64 -8.29
N PHE A 695 13.01 16.38 -8.12
CA PHE A 695 12.85 15.74 -6.81
C PHE A 695 13.73 14.50 -6.62
N TYR A 696 14.29 13.92 -7.68
CA TYR A 696 15.02 12.65 -7.59
C TYR A 696 16.38 12.66 -8.29
N ASP A 697 16.96 13.85 -8.53
CA ASP A 697 18.28 14.09 -9.15
C ASP A 697 18.58 13.26 -10.41
N ASP A 698 17.57 12.98 -11.23
CA ASP A 698 17.68 12.11 -12.41
C ASP A 698 18.25 10.70 -12.13
N ARG A 699 18.13 10.21 -10.88
CA ARG A 699 18.57 8.86 -10.49
C ARG A 699 17.63 7.75 -10.99
N LEU A 700 16.48 8.11 -11.58
CA LEU A 700 15.45 7.17 -12.04
C LEU A 700 15.74 6.61 -13.44
N ARG A 701 15.74 5.28 -13.54
CA ARG A 701 15.79 4.53 -14.80
C ARG A 701 14.38 4.29 -15.33
N LEU A 702 14.10 4.81 -16.53
CA LEU A 702 12.77 4.74 -17.12
C LEU A 702 12.56 3.41 -17.86
N MET A 703 11.84 2.48 -17.23
CA MET A 703 11.53 1.17 -17.82
C MET A 703 10.36 1.23 -18.82
N THR A 704 9.72 2.39 -18.92
CA THR A 704 8.71 2.71 -19.94
C THR A 704 9.31 3.27 -21.23
N GLN A 705 10.63 3.52 -21.28
CA GLN A 705 11.25 4.13 -22.45
C GLN A 705 11.23 3.15 -23.63
N HIS A 706 10.56 3.58 -24.70
CA HIS A 706 10.45 2.83 -25.95
C HIS A 706 10.36 3.82 -27.13
N PRO A 707 10.92 3.52 -28.32
CA PRO A 707 10.91 4.44 -29.46
C PRO A 707 9.52 4.99 -29.84
N ARG A 708 8.45 4.23 -29.57
CA ARG A 708 7.05 4.65 -29.79
C ARG A 708 6.58 5.76 -28.86
N VAL A 709 7.10 5.84 -27.64
CA VAL A 709 6.64 6.78 -26.60
C VAL A 709 7.65 7.86 -26.24
N GLU A 710 8.89 7.71 -26.71
CA GLU A 710 10.00 8.63 -26.41
C GLU A 710 9.73 10.09 -26.81
N ARG A 711 8.93 10.31 -27.86
CA ARG A 711 8.62 11.63 -28.41
C ARG A 711 7.15 12.04 -28.26
N ILE A 712 6.35 11.31 -27.47
CA ILE A 712 4.94 11.65 -27.26
C ILE A 712 4.84 12.90 -26.40
N ASP A 713 4.02 13.86 -26.83
CA ASP A 713 3.55 14.93 -25.98
C ASP A 713 2.34 14.46 -25.17
N ALA A 714 2.56 14.23 -23.88
CA ALA A 714 1.56 13.73 -22.95
C ALA A 714 0.79 14.84 -22.20
N ILE A 715 1.07 16.13 -22.47
CA ILE A 715 0.47 17.25 -21.73
C ILE A 715 -0.25 18.17 -22.71
N THR A 716 -1.56 18.29 -22.56
CA THR A 716 -2.36 19.29 -23.29
C THR A 716 -2.88 20.33 -22.32
N THR A 717 -2.73 21.61 -22.66
CA THR A 717 -3.27 22.72 -21.86
C THR A 717 -4.56 23.23 -22.50
N HIS A 718 -5.63 23.35 -21.70
CA HIS A 718 -6.89 23.92 -22.13
C HIS A 718 -7.12 25.23 -21.36
N ALA A 719 -6.87 26.36 -22.02
CA ALA A 719 -7.04 27.67 -21.40
C ALA A 719 -8.53 28.04 -21.34
N VAL A 720 -9.04 28.17 -20.11
CA VAL A 720 -10.43 28.60 -19.85
C VAL A 720 -10.42 30.07 -19.43
N VAL A 721 -11.17 30.91 -20.13
CA VAL A 721 -11.34 32.31 -19.77
C VAL A 721 -12.43 32.41 -18.71
N GLY A 722 -12.02 32.58 -17.46
CA GLY A 722 -12.90 32.68 -16.30
C GLY A 722 -12.18 33.29 -15.09
N GLY A 723 -12.87 33.36 -13.96
CA GLY A 723 -12.33 33.90 -12.72
C GLY A 723 -12.91 33.18 -11.52
N ARG A 724 -12.13 33.12 -10.44
CA ARG A 724 -12.59 32.56 -9.17
C ARG A 724 -13.54 33.53 -8.50
N GLY A 725 -14.77 33.08 -8.22
CA GLY A 725 -15.76 33.83 -7.45
C GLY A 725 -15.41 33.95 -5.96
N ASP A 726 -16.21 34.71 -5.23
CA ASP A 726 -16.07 34.92 -3.78
C ASP A 726 -16.29 33.62 -2.98
N ASP A 727 -16.98 32.64 -3.56
CA ASP A 727 -17.18 31.29 -3.04
C ASP A 727 -15.96 30.38 -3.25
N GLY A 728 -14.91 30.88 -3.90
CA GLY A 728 -13.70 30.12 -4.21
C GLY A 728 -13.88 29.15 -5.38
N VAL A 729 -14.91 29.30 -6.21
CA VAL A 729 -15.22 28.44 -7.35
C VAL A 729 -15.01 29.18 -8.67
N ASN A 730 -14.41 28.54 -9.67
CA ASN A 730 -14.38 29.04 -11.05
C ASN A 730 -15.43 28.29 -11.90
N THR A 731 -16.61 28.88 -12.07
CA THR A 731 -17.72 28.24 -12.79
C THR A 731 -17.38 27.94 -14.25
N ALA A 732 -16.57 28.79 -14.90
CA ALA A 732 -16.18 28.58 -16.29
C ALA A 732 -15.36 27.29 -16.48
N GLU A 733 -14.52 26.92 -15.51
CA GLU A 733 -13.79 25.65 -15.53
C GLU A 733 -14.76 24.47 -15.38
N ILE A 734 -15.70 24.57 -14.44
CA ILE A 734 -16.70 23.52 -14.17
C ILE A 734 -17.59 23.25 -15.39
N ASP A 735 -18.01 24.29 -16.10
CA ASP A 735 -18.91 24.18 -17.25
C ASP A 735 -18.29 23.40 -18.42
N VAL A 736 -16.97 23.46 -18.58
CA VAL A 736 -16.23 22.80 -19.67
C VAL A 736 -15.92 21.34 -19.35
N LEU A 737 -15.82 20.96 -18.07
CA LEU A 737 -15.38 19.63 -17.63
C LEU A 737 -16.16 18.46 -18.27
N PRO A 738 -17.50 18.46 -18.33
CA PRO A 738 -18.24 17.34 -18.93
C PRO A 738 -17.84 17.01 -20.36
N GLY A 739 -17.64 18.05 -21.19
CA GLY A 739 -17.24 17.88 -22.58
C GLY A 739 -15.83 17.29 -22.70
N LEU A 740 -14.91 17.76 -21.85
CA LEU A 740 -13.55 17.22 -21.79
C LEU A 740 -13.53 15.77 -21.31
N ILE A 741 -14.28 15.45 -20.26
CA ILE A 741 -14.35 14.10 -19.69
C ILE A 741 -14.88 13.10 -20.72
N ARG A 742 -16.00 13.40 -21.41
CA ARG A 742 -16.53 12.53 -22.48
C ARG A 742 -15.46 12.28 -23.55
N SER A 743 -14.83 13.35 -24.03
CA SER A 743 -13.81 13.27 -25.08
C SER A 743 -12.57 12.47 -24.66
N LEU A 744 -12.14 12.59 -23.40
CA LEU A 744 -10.99 11.85 -22.86
C LEU A 744 -11.33 10.39 -22.59
N ALA A 745 -12.50 10.12 -22.00
CA ALA A 745 -12.95 8.76 -21.72
C ALA A 745 -13.14 7.94 -23.00
N GLU A 746 -13.67 8.54 -24.07
CA GLU A 746 -13.79 7.89 -25.39
C GLU A 746 -12.42 7.50 -25.98
N ARG A 747 -11.38 8.29 -25.73
CA ARG A 747 -10.03 8.04 -26.26
C ARG A 747 -9.17 7.12 -25.38
N HIS A 748 -9.35 7.20 -24.06
CA HIS A 748 -8.39 6.64 -23.09
C HIS A 748 -9.01 5.73 -22.03
N GLY A 749 -10.35 5.62 -21.97
CA GLY A 749 -11.07 4.74 -21.06
C GLY A 749 -11.34 5.34 -19.68
N THR A 750 -10.29 5.64 -18.91
CA THR A 750 -10.41 6.13 -17.53
C THR A 750 -10.03 7.60 -17.38
N VAL A 751 -10.71 8.33 -16.49
CA VAL A 751 -10.48 9.77 -16.25
C VAL A 751 -10.46 10.08 -14.75
N GLY A 752 -9.46 10.84 -14.30
CA GLY A 752 -9.41 11.39 -12.95
C GLY A 752 -9.38 12.92 -12.99
N VAL A 753 -10.12 13.58 -12.10
CA VAL A 753 -10.19 15.03 -11.97
C VAL A 753 -9.63 15.45 -10.61
N CYS A 754 -8.59 16.28 -10.60
CA CYS A 754 -7.95 16.74 -9.37
C CYS A 754 -7.96 18.27 -9.27
N THR A 755 -8.19 18.79 -8.06
CA THR A 755 -8.07 20.21 -7.73
C THR A 755 -7.60 20.37 -6.28
N PRO A 756 -6.73 21.35 -5.96
CA PRO A 756 -6.25 21.55 -4.59
C PRO A 756 -7.29 22.27 -3.69
N PHE A 757 -8.44 22.68 -4.22
CA PHE A 757 -9.39 23.53 -3.51
C PHE A 757 -10.70 22.82 -3.18
N ARG A 758 -10.98 22.63 -1.89
CA ARG A 758 -12.17 21.90 -1.40
C ARG A 758 -13.49 22.43 -1.98
N ALA A 759 -13.72 23.74 -1.92
CA ALA A 759 -14.95 24.34 -2.47
C ALA A 759 -15.11 24.07 -3.99
N HIS A 760 -14.00 23.96 -4.71
CA HIS A 760 -14.01 23.62 -6.13
C HIS A 760 -14.24 22.13 -6.35
N THR A 761 -13.66 21.25 -5.52
CA THR A 761 -13.96 19.81 -5.51
C THR A 761 -15.45 19.55 -5.34
N ASP A 762 -16.06 20.13 -4.30
CA ASP A 762 -17.48 19.94 -4.00
C ASP A 762 -18.37 20.42 -5.17
N ALA A 763 -17.98 21.51 -5.83
CA ALA A 763 -18.69 22.05 -6.99
C ALA A 763 -18.50 21.19 -8.26
N ILE A 764 -17.31 20.62 -8.47
CA ILE A 764 -17.03 19.65 -9.55
C ILE A 764 -17.88 18.40 -9.32
N GLU A 765 -17.83 17.80 -8.12
CA GLU A 765 -18.61 16.60 -7.77
C GLU A 765 -20.09 16.81 -8.05
N ALA A 766 -20.67 17.92 -7.58
CA ALA A 766 -22.06 18.26 -7.83
C ALA A 766 -22.37 18.35 -9.34
N ARG A 767 -21.48 18.98 -10.12
CA ARG A 767 -21.63 19.06 -11.59
C ARG A 767 -21.58 17.68 -12.24
N LEU A 768 -20.62 16.83 -11.86
CA LEU A 768 -20.43 15.50 -12.44
C LEU A 768 -21.60 14.57 -12.12
N ILE A 769 -22.07 14.55 -10.87
CA ILE A 769 -23.25 13.76 -10.44
C ILE A 769 -24.51 14.20 -11.19
N SER A 770 -24.65 15.50 -11.49
CA SER A 770 -25.81 16.02 -12.24
C SER A 770 -25.79 15.66 -13.73
N GLU A 771 -24.60 15.42 -14.29
CA GLU A 771 -24.37 15.31 -15.73
C GLU A 771 -24.16 13.88 -16.20
N PHE A 772 -23.61 13.01 -15.34
CA PHE A 772 -23.31 11.62 -15.64
C PHE A 772 -24.11 10.68 -14.75
N GLY A 773 -24.74 9.68 -15.37
CA GLY A 773 -25.38 8.59 -14.63
C GLY A 773 -24.35 7.69 -13.93
N LEU A 774 -24.79 6.87 -12.96
CA LEU A 774 -23.93 5.93 -12.23
C LEU A 774 -23.17 4.99 -13.18
N ASP A 775 -23.85 4.45 -14.20
CA ASP A 775 -23.24 3.58 -15.21
C ASP A 775 -22.17 4.30 -16.03
N GLU A 776 -22.38 5.58 -16.37
CA GLU A 776 -21.38 6.36 -17.08
C GLU A 776 -20.16 6.61 -16.21
N ILE A 777 -20.36 6.99 -14.93
CA ILE A 777 -19.29 7.17 -13.95
C ILE A 777 -18.46 5.89 -13.83
N ARG A 778 -19.13 4.74 -13.63
CA ARG A 778 -18.48 3.42 -13.52
C ARG A 778 -17.76 3.03 -14.81
N ARG A 779 -18.40 3.18 -15.98
CA ARG A 779 -17.84 2.84 -17.30
C ARG A 779 -16.62 3.67 -17.65
N MET A 780 -16.64 4.97 -17.34
CA MET A 780 -15.51 5.87 -17.57
C MET A 780 -14.46 5.78 -16.46
N GLY A 781 -14.67 4.95 -15.44
CA GLY A 781 -13.83 4.92 -14.24
C GLY A 781 -13.55 6.31 -13.69
N LEU A 782 -14.56 7.18 -13.70
CA LEU A 782 -14.43 8.60 -13.38
C LEU A 782 -14.17 8.77 -11.89
N ARG A 783 -13.11 9.50 -11.53
CA ARG A 783 -12.68 9.76 -10.15
C ARG A 783 -12.38 11.22 -9.93
#